data_AF-A0A381VFY4-F1
#
_entry.id   AF-A0A381VFY4-F1
#
_cell.length_a   1.000
_cell.length_b   1.000
_cell.length_c   1.000
_cell.angle_alpha   90.00
_cell.angle_beta   90.00
_cell.angle_gamma   90.00
#
_symmetry.space_group_name_H-M   'P 1'
#
loop_
_entity.id
_entity.type
_entity.pdbx_description
1 polymer ?
#
loop_
_entity_poly.entity_id
_entity_poly.type
_entity_poly.pdbx_seq_one_letter_code
_entity_poly.pdbx_strand_id
1 'polypeptide(L)'
;MLLLMSMSPALVHFDSPFRMETGGGTDEPWTDGGQPWPQSGRTPDRIADVPVHSPDGGAGNGAPSDAAELMSVVEPTVNWVYGSYSLGTDALATPVADLSASVTKDEGSSERCGGSSLYTILVQTDENSDHTYLRIVEGEDADLAWEVDMGLTEYVKAAPVVVDVDDDGIQEVLVAYDASGTLYLDAWSPRLSCSVTGWSPSGDSSQLLWSWNDESLMISGEATSFTNGLGGHKPTTQPLLADLDLDGDAEMVIAAIDEVSEEPVVVALGLSDTGASLLWEAALDKGSHPSDPAFAQTDETTGYVLLTTTQESSGAMWVWKLDSDTGDSNWDGLTLGNSDGDTSSPHIRLPGPIIAELNGDSADLEMILTIPTDWDGSNGQDGAEFVGMEIGTGDELWSFEASNGFADAPPVAIDTNGDGQHDRVCWVTWTQETTDRHGHAGCHDVSGSSPDQAWQKNLEQSSGVPNDEIAVAPPTWMDIDGSGDQELLVAYGRALWAFDGDDGSTFVWGGFIDLPHRTWSAPALADVDGDATLDLVLGDTVVSHALADIRPLLDQRSIEFSPSEPDPGEVVTVTALFENSGTADTDHETEAKLYVNGQLIASYEAGTMEPVDPTGSGSFESFSVEWSGPLGEHVFELVLDPYSNVSQSRRDNDAQITTLAIVAPYNATFEIPTEPIRVTPGESTLATPNVRSTGRLAGVWSLAVDDASLPEGWSWSDETVGGLTGVEIGVNTVWSPHLRVHAPVDALGSDAGYLGLTLTLDEDPENVSVSASLPLEANRTRGLSLRGPDGTASSIGYGLLDTDAQAWMLLHNLGNAAENQITISWDSTAWGSNLRLYDMDGAEQPAISLAADEMMMLTARLGVPSDAVLGEYVSTPLTMCVGSGEEEACQTLSLTFEASGVVNEGHQRSVPASGLQWGIRADMPSATSQLSWSLSDA
;
A
#
# COMPACT_ATOMS: atom_id res chain seq x y z
N MET A 1 -40.91 -7.97 -45.35
CA MET A 1 -40.49 -7.98 -46.77
C MET A 1 -38.97 -7.95 -46.74
N LEU A 2 -38.34 -9.11 -46.51
CA LEU A 2 -37.81 -10.02 -47.53
C LEU A 2 -36.66 -9.40 -48.34
N LEU A 3 -35.46 -9.78 -47.88
CA LEU A 3 -34.18 -9.88 -48.54
C LEU A 3 -34.20 -10.25 -50.03
N LEU A 4 -33.06 -9.92 -50.68
CA LEU A 4 -32.16 -10.80 -51.46
C LEU A 4 -32.03 -10.56 -52.98
N MET A 5 -30.75 -10.54 -53.37
CA MET A 5 -30.10 -10.94 -54.65
C MET A 5 -29.91 -9.86 -55.73
N SER A 6 -28.81 -9.77 -56.48
CA SER A 6 -27.46 -10.40 -56.59
C SER A 6 -26.83 -9.77 -57.88
N MET A 7 -25.52 -9.74 -58.18
CA MET A 7 -24.50 -10.79 -58.37
C MET A 7 -23.09 -10.15 -58.54
N SER A 8 -22.11 -10.64 -57.77
CA SER A 8 -20.78 -11.26 -58.11
C SER A 8 -19.90 -10.77 -59.29
N PRO A 9 -18.55 -10.98 -59.29
CA PRO A 9 -17.77 -11.93 -58.47
C PRO A 9 -16.53 -11.37 -57.72
N ALA A 10 -16.18 -12.07 -56.63
CA ALA A 10 -14.88 -11.99 -55.98
C ALA A 10 -13.90 -13.01 -56.61
N LEU A 11 -12.64 -12.59 -56.75
CA LEU A 11 -11.48 -13.44 -57.01
C LEU A 11 -10.35 -12.90 -56.12
N VAL A 12 -9.80 -13.81 -55.33
CA VAL A 12 -8.86 -13.63 -54.21
C VAL A 12 -7.48 -13.19 -54.71
N HIS A 13 -6.88 -12.19 -54.07
CA HIS A 13 -5.44 -11.97 -54.04
C HIS A 13 -5.00 -12.04 -52.57
N PHE A 14 -4.02 -12.90 -52.30
CA PHE A 14 -3.34 -12.96 -51.00
C PHE A 14 -2.32 -11.83 -51.00
N ASP A 15 -2.44 -10.88 -50.06
CA ASP A 15 -1.37 -9.96 -49.71
C ASP A 15 -1.04 -10.12 -48.21
N SER A 16 0.25 -9.94 -47.94
CA SER A 16 1.06 -10.14 -46.74
C SER A 16 0.50 -9.51 -45.45
N PRO A 17 1.03 -9.90 -44.26
CA PRO A 17 0.56 -9.36 -42.98
C PRO A 17 0.75 -7.85 -42.92
N PHE A 18 -0.15 -7.23 -42.16
CA PHE A 18 -0.20 -5.80 -41.86
C PHE A 18 1.18 -5.28 -41.44
N ARG A 19 1.63 -4.24 -42.14
CA ARG A 19 2.65 -3.32 -41.66
C ARG A 19 1.92 -2.35 -40.73
N MET A 20 2.34 -2.27 -39.47
CA MET A 20 1.84 -1.29 -38.52
C MET A 20 2.10 0.12 -39.08
N GLU A 21 1.08 0.98 -39.02
CA GLU A 21 1.22 2.38 -39.42
C GLU A 21 2.13 3.06 -38.39
N THR A 22 3.16 3.75 -38.86
CA THR A 22 4.01 4.65 -38.06
C THR A 22 3.12 5.62 -37.29
N GLY A 23 3.14 5.52 -35.96
CA GLY A 23 2.52 6.48 -35.04
C GLY A 23 3.06 7.88 -35.30
N GLY A 24 2.22 8.90 -35.09
CA GLY A 24 2.67 10.28 -35.18
C GLY A 24 3.38 10.63 -33.89
N GLY A 25 4.67 10.99 -33.96
CA GLY A 25 5.53 11.38 -32.82
C GLY A 25 4.96 12.52 -31.98
N THR A 26 4.03 12.20 -31.11
CA THR A 26 3.42 13.09 -30.10
C THR A 26 3.24 12.39 -28.75
N ASP A 27 3.74 11.17 -28.61
CA ASP A 27 3.74 10.45 -27.33
C ASP A 27 5.04 10.81 -26.57
N GLU A 28 4.95 10.89 -25.25
CA GLU A 28 6.10 11.22 -24.40
C GLU A 28 7.11 10.07 -24.47
N PRO A 29 8.43 10.33 -24.44
CA PRO A 29 9.44 9.27 -24.42
C PRO A 29 9.15 8.28 -23.30
N TRP A 30 9.39 6.99 -23.55
CA TRP A 30 9.27 5.99 -22.49
C TRP A 30 10.09 6.42 -21.27
N THR A 31 9.48 6.24 -20.10
CA THR A 31 10.15 6.34 -18.81
C THR A 31 9.99 4.98 -18.14
N ASP A 32 10.90 4.64 -17.24
CA ASP A 32 10.93 3.38 -16.49
C ASP A 32 9.75 3.15 -15.53
N GLY A 33 8.60 3.79 -15.77
CA GLY A 33 7.41 3.74 -14.94
C GLY A 33 7.57 4.46 -13.59
N GLY A 34 8.66 5.20 -13.38
CA GLY A 34 8.97 5.80 -12.08
C GLY A 34 9.43 4.77 -11.05
N GLN A 35 9.98 3.63 -11.51
CA GLN A 35 10.54 2.61 -10.64
C GLN A 35 11.82 3.14 -9.94
N PRO A 36 12.03 2.85 -8.64
CA PRO A 36 13.18 3.35 -7.84
C PRO A 36 14.53 2.68 -8.17
N TRP A 37 14.67 2.12 -9.37
CA TRP A 37 15.71 1.16 -9.80
C TRP A 37 17.15 1.71 -9.79
N PRO A 38 18.14 0.82 -9.90
CA PRO A 38 19.01 0.93 -11.07
C PRO A 38 19.36 -0.40 -11.76
N GLN A 39 19.12 -0.44 -13.07
CA GLN A 39 19.85 -1.34 -13.96
C GLN A 39 21.35 -1.03 -13.80
N SER A 40 22.26 -1.78 -14.43
CA SER A 40 23.62 -1.24 -14.55
C SER A 40 23.54 0.10 -15.31
N GLY A 41 23.73 1.21 -14.59
CA GLY A 41 23.62 2.57 -15.13
C GLY A 41 22.24 3.22 -15.07
N ARG A 42 21.27 2.72 -14.28
CA ARG A 42 19.91 3.27 -14.03
C ARG A 42 19.00 3.42 -15.26
N THR A 43 19.39 4.21 -16.23
CA THR A 43 18.65 4.63 -17.43
C THR A 43 19.29 4.10 -18.72
N PRO A 44 18.61 4.21 -19.87
CA PRO A 44 19.14 3.72 -21.15
C PRO A 44 20.47 4.37 -21.58
N ASP A 45 20.73 5.59 -21.12
CA ASP A 45 22.00 6.31 -21.28
C ASP A 45 23.16 5.77 -20.42
N ARG A 46 22.86 4.87 -19.47
CA ARG A 46 23.77 4.29 -18.47
C ARG A 46 24.33 5.30 -17.46
N ILE A 47 23.76 6.51 -17.33
CA ILE A 47 24.10 7.43 -16.24
C ILE A 47 23.48 6.92 -14.94
N ALA A 48 24.32 6.60 -13.97
CA ALA A 48 23.91 6.21 -12.63
C ALA A 48 23.50 7.43 -11.79
N ASP A 49 22.43 8.13 -12.18
CA ASP A 49 21.88 9.22 -11.39
C ASP A 49 21.44 8.72 -10.02
N VAL A 50 21.56 9.58 -9.01
CA VAL A 50 21.21 9.26 -7.63
C VAL A 50 19.89 9.95 -7.27
N PRO A 51 18.99 9.34 -6.47
CA PRO A 51 17.79 10.03 -5.98
C PRO A 51 18.14 11.35 -5.30
N VAL A 52 17.27 12.35 -5.33
CA VAL A 52 17.55 13.64 -4.68
C VAL A 52 17.70 13.44 -3.17
N HIS A 53 18.85 13.84 -2.61
CA HIS A 53 19.21 13.63 -1.21
C HIS A 53 20.08 14.77 -0.67
N SER A 54 20.19 14.84 0.66
CA SER A 54 21.18 15.64 1.36
C SER A 54 21.49 15.05 2.75
N PRO A 55 22.59 15.43 3.43
CA PRO A 55 22.86 14.97 4.79
C PRO A 55 21.84 15.46 5.84
N ASP A 56 21.13 16.54 5.54
CA ASP A 56 20.07 17.13 6.39
C ASP A 56 18.65 16.75 5.89
N GLY A 57 18.54 15.81 4.95
CA GLY A 57 17.29 15.36 4.32
C GLY A 57 16.39 14.53 5.23
N GLY A 58 15.41 13.86 4.62
CA GLY A 58 14.47 12.97 5.31
C GLY A 58 13.19 13.66 5.81
N ALA A 59 12.35 12.89 6.51
CA ALA A 59 11.01 13.32 6.92
C ALA A 59 10.98 14.33 8.08
N GLY A 60 12.06 14.39 8.86
CA GLY A 60 12.14 15.18 10.09
C GLY A 60 11.07 14.79 11.11
N ASN A 61 10.00 15.60 11.24
CA ASN A 61 8.85 15.30 12.10
C ASN A 61 7.55 15.04 11.31
N GLY A 62 7.61 15.03 9.98
CA GLY A 62 6.49 14.68 9.11
C GLY A 62 6.44 13.17 8.83
N ALA A 63 5.53 12.77 7.94
CA ALA A 63 5.57 11.42 7.39
C ALA A 63 6.67 11.29 6.32
N PRO A 64 7.23 10.09 6.07
CA PRO A 64 8.20 9.86 4.98
C PRO A 64 7.78 10.44 3.64
N SER A 65 6.49 10.31 3.28
CA SER A 65 5.93 10.84 2.02
C SER A 65 5.98 12.38 1.89
N ASP A 66 6.20 13.10 3.00
CA ASP A 66 6.29 14.56 3.02
C ASP A 66 7.74 15.07 2.85
N ALA A 67 8.73 14.17 2.79
CA ALA A 67 10.13 14.53 2.59
C ALA A 67 10.34 15.19 1.21
N ALA A 68 11.08 16.29 1.17
CA ALA A 68 11.42 16.97 -0.09
C ALA A 68 12.62 16.32 -0.80
N GLU A 69 13.48 15.68 -0.02
CA GLU A 69 14.69 14.96 -0.43
C GLU A 69 14.99 13.88 0.63
N LEU A 70 15.62 12.78 0.22
CA LEU A 70 15.97 11.68 1.12
C LEU A 70 17.15 12.07 2.02
N MET A 71 17.23 11.48 3.21
CA MET A 71 18.41 11.62 4.06
C MET A 71 19.55 10.75 3.52
N SER A 72 20.75 11.28 3.47
CA SER A 72 21.93 10.54 3.01
C SER A 72 22.42 9.53 4.05
N VAL A 73 23.20 8.54 3.62
CA VAL A 73 23.87 7.60 4.53
C VAL A 73 25.08 8.29 5.18
N VAL A 74 24.82 9.12 6.19
CA VAL A 74 25.86 9.88 6.91
C VAL A 74 26.65 8.99 7.88
N GLU A 75 25.92 8.29 8.75
CA GLU A 75 26.45 7.25 9.62
C GLU A 75 26.06 5.89 9.06
N PRO A 76 26.93 5.15 8.36
CA PRO A 76 26.52 3.95 7.66
C PRO A 76 26.50 2.73 8.58
N THR A 77 25.53 1.84 8.36
CA THR A 77 25.47 0.53 9.01
C THR A 77 24.92 -0.52 8.04
N VAL A 78 25.31 -1.78 8.22
CA VAL A 78 24.65 -2.88 7.49
C VAL A 78 23.27 -3.07 8.11
N ASN A 79 22.22 -2.71 7.35
CA ASN A 79 20.84 -2.88 7.78
C ASN A 79 20.50 -4.37 7.80
N TRP A 80 20.66 -5.07 6.68
CA TRP A 80 20.44 -6.51 6.63
C TRP A 80 21.22 -7.21 5.51
N VAL A 81 21.27 -8.53 5.62
CA VAL A 81 21.94 -9.44 4.67
C VAL A 81 20.99 -10.60 4.41
N TYR A 82 20.58 -10.78 3.16
CA TYR A 82 19.64 -11.83 2.80
C TYR A 82 20.33 -13.19 2.61
N GLY A 83 19.95 -14.16 3.43
CA GLY A 83 20.36 -15.56 3.27
C GLY A 83 21.84 -15.81 3.57
N SER A 84 22.41 -16.84 2.93
CA SER A 84 23.79 -17.29 3.20
C SER A 84 24.55 -17.67 1.93
N TYR A 85 24.12 -17.16 0.78
CA TYR A 85 24.77 -17.47 -0.49
C TYR A 85 26.11 -16.73 -0.57
N SER A 86 27.21 -17.47 -0.74
CA SER A 86 28.55 -16.95 -0.48
C SER A 86 29.01 -15.82 -1.42
N LEU A 87 28.35 -15.67 -2.58
CA LEU A 87 28.62 -14.63 -3.58
C LEU A 87 27.65 -13.44 -3.47
N GLY A 88 26.64 -13.51 -2.61
CA GLY A 88 25.55 -12.53 -2.51
C GLY A 88 24.55 -12.66 -3.67
N THR A 89 24.97 -12.34 -4.88
CA THR A 89 24.22 -12.59 -6.12
C THR A 89 25.15 -12.92 -7.28
N ASP A 90 24.62 -13.62 -8.28
CA ASP A 90 25.33 -13.93 -9.52
C ASP A 90 25.28 -12.77 -10.53
N ALA A 91 24.19 -12.00 -10.51
CA ALA A 91 23.97 -10.87 -11.40
C ALA A 91 24.94 -9.70 -11.11
N LEU A 92 25.30 -8.95 -12.15
CA LEU A 92 26.16 -7.76 -12.02
C LEU A 92 25.38 -6.49 -11.62
N ALA A 93 24.09 -6.59 -11.33
CA ALA A 93 23.30 -5.55 -10.67
C ALA A 93 22.16 -6.21 -9.88
N THR A 94 21.71 -5.53 -8.82
CA THR A 94 20.55 -5.92 -8.01
C THR A 94 19.48 -4.84 -8.14
N PRO A 95 18.44 -5.10 -8.95
CA PRO A 95 17.31 -4.20 -9.03
C PRO A 95 16.59 -3.94 -7.71
N VAL A 96 16.07 -2.72 -7.59
CA VAL A 96 15.07 -2.33 -6.59
C VAL A 96 13.80 -1.92 -7.33
N ALA A 97 12.66 -2.47 -6.91
CA ALA A 97 11.39 -2.30 -7.60
C ALA A 97 10.24 -2.03 -6.62
N ASP A 98 9.28 -1.20 -7.04
CA ASP A 98 7.95 -1.17 -6.45
C ASP A 98 7.09 -2.28 -7.06
N LEU A 99 6.83 -3.32 -6.26
CA LEU A 99 5.98 -4.45 -6.62
C LEU A 99 4.68 -4.46 -5.83
N SER A 100 4.28 -3.34 -5.23
CA SER A 100 3.08 -3.24 -4.39
C SER A 100 1.80 -3.66 -5.13
N ALA A 101 1.71 -3.38 -6.44
CA ALA A 101 0.62 -3.81 -7.32
C ALA A 101 0.54 -5.35 -7.48
N SER A 102 1.65 -6.05 -7.29
CA SER A 102 1.78 -7.50 -7.39
C SER A 102 1.44 -8.24 -6.10
N VAL A 103 1.20 -7.52 -4.99
CA VAL A 103 0.96 -8.10 -3.65
C VAL A 103 -0.51 -8.37 -3.39
N THR A 104 -0.83 -9.61 -3.06
CA THR A 104 -2.12 -10.00 -2.47
C THR A 104 -1.95 -10.19 -0.96
N LYS A 105 -2.75 -9.48 -0.15
CA LYS A 105 -2.68 -9.51 1.32
C LYS A 105 -4.04 -9.66 2.01
N ASP A 106 -4.02 -10.25 3.21
CA ASP A 106 -5.20 -10.40 4.06
C ASP A 106 -5.58 -9.08 4.77
N GLU A 107 -6.82 -9.00 5.26
CA GLU A 107 -7.26 -7.86 6.07
C GLU A 107 -6.47 -7.83 7.39
N GLY A 108 -5.82 -6.70 7.67
CA GLY A 108 -4.97 -6.54 8.85
C GLY A 108 -3.60 -7.17 8.75
N SER A 109 -3.04 -7.36 7.55
CA SER A 109 -1.61 -7.67 7.36
C SER A 109 -0.92 -6.60 6.50
N SER A 110 -1.45 -5.38 6.45
CA SER A 110 -1.02 -4.39 5.47
C SER A 110 0.41 -3.91 5.69
N GLU A 111 0.79 -3.70 6.95
CA GLU A 111 2.10 -3.15 7.31
C GLU A 111 3.16 -4.24 7.19
N ARG A 112 2.91 -5.44 7.73
CA ARG A 112 3.80 -6.61 7.62
C ARG A 112 4.03 -7.07 6.19
N CYS A 113 3.07 -6.86 5.30
CA CYS A 113 3.19 -7.30 3.91
C CYS A 113 3.79 -6.18 3.04
N GLY A 114 4.94 -5.64 3.47
CA GLY A 114 5.76 -4.66 2.76
C GLY A 114 5.19 -3.24 2.71
N GLY A 115 4.44 -2.82 3.74
CA GLY A 115 3.70 -1.55 3.83
C GLY A 115 4.07 -0.46 2.81
N SER A 116 5.19 0.22 3.05
CA SER A 116 5.79 1.24 2.17
C SER A 116 7.09 0.78 1.52
N SER A 117 7.44 -0.49 1.68
CA SER A 117 8.73 -1.04 1.30
C SER A 117 8.85 -1.27 -0.20
N LEU A 118 10.08 -1.18 -0.67
CA LEU A 118 10.47 -1.65 -2.00
C LEU A 118 10.99 -3.08 -1.93
N TYR A 119 11.27 -3.66 -3.09
CA TYR A 119 11.69 -5.05 -3.22
C TYR A 119 13.00 -5.15 -3.98
N THR A 120 13.92 -5.98 -3.48
CA THR A 120 15.19 -6.28 -4.16
C THR A 120 15.08 -7.59 -4.94
N ILE A 121 15.66 -7.64 -6.13
CA ILE A 121 15.61 -8.81 -7.02
C ILE A 121 16.99 -9.45 -7.13
N LEU A 122 17.09 -10.70 -6.70
CA LEU A 122 18.34 -11.47 -6.64
C LEU A 122 18.32 -12.65 -7.60
N VAL A 123 19.46 -12.91 -8.23
CA VAL A 123 19.73 -14.15 -8.94
C VAL A 123 20.80 -14.94 -8.19
N GLN A 124 20.50 -16.19 -7.83
CA GLN A 124 21.38 -17.01 -6.98
C GLN A 124 21.32 -18.48 -7.42
N THR A 125 22.47 -19.05 -7.76
CA THR A 125 22.63 -20.49 -8.01
C THR A 125 22.80 -21.27 -6.70
N ASP A 126 21.96 -22.29 -6.46
CA ASP A 126 22.09 -23.19 -5.32
C ASP A 126 23.33 -24.08 -5.45
N GLU A 127 24.26 -23.94 -4.51
CA GLU A 127 25.53 -24.67 -4.45
C GLU A 127 25.39 -26.21 -4.38
N ASN A 128 24.20 -26.74 -4.06
CA ASN A 128 23.96 -28.19 -3.94
C ASN A 128 23.34 -28.82 -5.19
N SER A 129 22.54 -28.05 -5.93
CA SER A 129 21.77 -28.53 -7.08
C SER A 129 22.25 -27.97 -8.41
N ASP A 130 23.05 -26.89 -8.39
CA ASP A 130 23.43 -26.08 -9.55
C ASP A 130 22.21 -25.44 -10.26
N HIS A 131 21.03 -25.44 -9.62
CA HIS A 131 19.85 -24.74 -10.13
C HIS A 131 19.94 -23.26 -9.80
N THR A 132 19.52 -22.41 -10.74
CA THR A 132 19.45 -20.96 -10.55
C THR A 132 18.06 -20.55 -10.10
N TYR A 133 18.00 -19.68 -9.11
CA TYR A 133 16.78 -19.11 -8.57
C TYR A 133 16.72 -17.62 -8.80
N LEU A 134 15.56 -17.14 -9.21
CA LEU A 134 15.18 -15.72 -9.17
C LEU A 134 14.38 -15.50 -7.88
N ARG A 135 14.80 -14.54 -7.06
CA ARG A 135 14.22 -14.26 -5.74
C ARG A 135 13.89 -12.79 -5.60
N ILE A 136 12.80 -12.50 -4.91
CA ILE A 136 12.36 -11.16 -4.58
C ILE A 136 12.28 -11.06 -3.06
N VAL A 137 13.04 -10.14 -2.49
CA VAL A 137 13.17 -9.91 -1.05
C VAL A 137 12.57 -8.56 -0.71
N GLU A 138 11.74 -8.53 0.32
CA GLU A 138 11.12 -7.31 0.83
C GLU A 138 12.13 -6.46 1.61
N GLY A 139 12.07 -5.14 1.41
CA GLY A 139 13.13 -4.20 1.78
C GLY A 139 13.26 -3.88 3.27
N GLU A 140 12.18 -4.00 4.06
CA GLU A 140 12.18 -3.64 5.48
C GLU A 140 12.65 -4.81 6.37
N ASP A 141 12.04 -5.98 6.21
CA ASP A 141 12.25 -7.13 7.10
C ASP A 141 13.28 -8.15 6.52
N ALA A 142 13.83 -7.90 5.33
CA ALA A 142 14.68 -8.83 4.57
C ALA A 142 14.00 -10.19 4.30
N ASP A 143 12.67 -10.20 4.23
CA ASP A 143 11.89 -11.42 4.09
C ASP A 143 11.79 -11.85 2.62
N LEU A 144 11.90 -13.16 2.38
CA LEU A 144 11.65 -13.71 1.05
C LEU A 144 10.16 -13.55 0.70
N ALA A 145 9.86 -12.70 -0.25
CA ALA A 145 8.50 -12.43 -0.68
C ALA A 145 8.06 -13.35 -1.83
N TRP A 146 9.00 -13.69 -2.72
CA TRP A 146 8.76 -14.59 -3.86
C TRP A 146 10.04 -15.26 -4.36
N GLU A 147 9.93 -16.49 -4.89
CA GLU A 147 11.04 -17.15 -5.59
C GLU A 147 10.55 -18.10 -6.68
N VAL A 148 11.37 -18.31 -7.72
CA VAL A 148 11.17 -19.36 -8.73
C VAL A 148 12.48 -20.05 -9.10
N ASP A 149 12.38 -21.35 -9.41
CA ASP A 149 13.48 -22.17 -9.93
C ASP A 149 13.54 -22.07 -11.46
N MET A 150 14.60 -21.45 -11.99
CA MET A 150 14.86 -21.32 -13.43
C MET A 150 15.50 -22.57 -14.05
N GLY A 151 15.84 -23.56 -13.22
CA GLY A 151 16.50 -24.80 -13.64
C GLY A 151 18.01 -24.66 -13.77
N LEU A 152 18.59 -25.54 -14.59
CA LEU A 152 20.04 -25.59 -14.83
C LEU A 152 20.42 -24.56 -15.89
N THR A 153 21.08 -23.49 -15.46
CA THR A 153 21.61 -22.43 -16.32
C THR A 153 23.14 -22.36 -16.21
N GLU A 154 23.79 -21.60 -17.08
CA GLU A 154 25.10 -21.02 -16.72
C GLU A 154 24.92 -19.93 -15.65
N TYR A 155 26.01 -19.44 -15.05
CA TYR A 155 25.93 -18.35 -14.08
C TYR A 155 25.27 -17.12 -14.72
N VAL A 156 24.11 -16.72 -14.20
CA VAL A 156 23.31 -15.62 -14.73
C VAL A 156 23.88 -14.30 -14.21
N LYS A 157 24.82 -13.75 -14.97
CA LYS A 157 25.47 -12.46 -14.65
C LYS A 157 24.73 -11.25 -15.22
N ALA A 158 23.85 -11.45 -16.19
CA ALA A 158 23.03 -10.39 -16.73
C ALA A 158 22.07 -9.90 -15.64
N ALA A 159 21.99 -8.58 -15.46
CA ALA A 159 21.04 -7.96 -14.56
C ALA A 159 19.59 -8.30 -14.99
N PRO A 160 18.71 -8.69 -14.05
CA PRO A 160 17.28 -8.66 -14.29
C PRO A 160 16.85 -7.22 -14.61
N VAL A 161 15.85 -7.07 -15.48
CA VAL A 161 15.20 -5.79 -15.75
C VAL A 161 13.71 -5.91 -15.45
N VAL A 162 13.06 -4.82 -15.08
CA VAL A 162 11.61 -4.77 -14.94
C VAL A 162 11.02 -3.78 -15.90
N VAL A 163 9.85 -4.17 -16.36
CA VAL A 163 9.00 -3.41 -17.24
C VAL A 163 7.58 -3.96 -17.04
N ASP A 164 6.60 -3.09 -17.08
CA ASP A 164 5.20 -3.49 -17.26
C ASP A 164 5.02 -3.80 -18.75
N VAL A 165 5.06 -5.08 -19.11
CA VAL A 165 5.18 -5.50 -20.52
C VAL A 165 3.83 -5.57 -21.24
N ASP A 166 2.74 -5.56 -20.48
CA ASP A 166 1.38 -5.70 -20.97
C ASP A 166 0.43 -4.55 -20.57
N ASP A 167 0.98 -3.50 -19.96
CA ASP A 167 0.29 -2.30 -19.47
C ASP A 167 -0.86 -2.63 -18.49
N ASP A 168 -0.74 -3.71 -17.70
CA ASP A 168 -1.76 -4.09 -16.71
C ASP A 168 -1.56 -3.38 -15.36
N GLY A 169 -0.47 -2.63 -15.21
CA GLY A 169 -0.06 -1.91 -14.00
C GLY A 169 0.76 -2.76 -13.02
N ILE A 170 1.15 -3.98 -13.41
CA ILE A 170 1.92 -4.93 -12.60
C ILE A 170 3.27 -5.12 -13.31
N GLN A 171 4.33 -5.09 -12.51
CA GLN A 171 5.68 -5.15 -13.02
C GLN A 171 6.11 -6.59 -13.33
N GLU A 172 6.59 -6.85 -14.55
CA GLU A 172 7.26 -8.10 -14.93
C GLU A 172 8.76 -8.01 -14.73
N VAL A 173 9.40 -9.15 -14.45
CA VAL A 173 10.85 -9.31 -14.36
C VAL A 173 11.36 -10.11 -15.55
N LEU A 174 12.18 -9.48 -16.38
CA LEU A 174 12.84 -10.11 -17.53
C LEU A 174 14.28 -10.50 -17.16
N VAL A 175 14.66 -11.73 -17.51
CA VAL A 175 16.01 -12.26 -17.22
C VAL A 175 16.60 -12.88 -18.49
N ALA A 176 17.75 -12.35 -18.91
CA ALA A 176 18.54 -12.90 -20.02
C ALA A 176 19.60 -13.86 -19.48
N TYR A 177 19.74 -15.05 -20.05
CA TYR A 177 20.71 -16.04 -19.57
C TYR A 177 21.06 -17.10 -20.61
N ASP A 178 22.18 -17.77 -20.39
CA ASP A 178 22.61 -18.90 -21.21
C ASP A 178 22.25 -20.23 -20.55
N ALA A 179 21.71 -21.18 -21.32
CA ALA A 179 21.51 -22.55 -20.86
C ALA A 179 21.71 -23.56 -22.00
N SER A 180 22.65 -24.49 -21.78
CA SER A 180 22.95 -25.57 -22.74
C SER A 180 23.36 -25.11 -24.15
N GLY A 181 24.05 -23.96 -24.27
CA GLY A 181 24.46 -23.39 -25.57
C GLY A 181 23.30 -22.73 -26.31
N THR A 182 22.51 -21.92 -25.59
CA THR A 182 21.33 -21.22 -26.12
C THR A 182 21.09 -20.03 -25.22
N LEU A 183 20.93 -18.85 -25.83
CA LEU A 183 20.46 -17.65 -25.16
C LEU A 183 18.96 -17.72 -24.92
N TYR A 184 18.53 -17.41 -23.71
CA TYR A 184 17.13 -17.25 -23.30
C TYR A 184 16.87 -15.84 -22.81
N LEU A 185 15.64 -15.38 -23.03
CA LEU A 185 15.02 -14.24 -22.38
C LEU A 185 13.65 -14.68 -21.86
N ASP A 186 13.52 -14.76 -20.54
CA ASP A 186 12.27 -15.14 -19.88
C ASP A 186 11.62 -13.91 -19.25
N ALA A 187 10.29 -13.76 -19.43
CA ALA A 187 9.48 -12.75 -18.77
C ALA A 187 8.58 -13.37 -17.70
N TRP A 188 8.81 -13.00 -16.44
CA TRP A 188 8.05 -13.47 -15.28
C TRP A 188 7.13 -12.36 -14.78
N SER A 189 5.88 -12.69 -14.45
CA SER A 189 4.92 -11.78 -13.80
C SER A 189 4.71 -12.22 -12.35
N PRO A 190 5.54 -11.76 -11.38
CA PRO A 190 5.53 -12.26 -10.01
C PRO A 190 4.20 -11.95 -9.33
N ARG A 191 3.63 -12.96 -8.66
CA ARG A 191 2.42 -12.79 -7.83
C ARG A 191 2.77 -13.06 -6.37
N LEU A 192 2.90 -12.00 -5.59
CA LEU A 192 3.37 -12.07 -4.22
C LEU A 192 2.16 -12.24 -3.29
N SER A 193 2.28 -13.14 -2.32
CA SER A 193 1.19 -13.47 -1.39
C SER A 193 1.67 -13.39 0.04
N CYS A 194 0.97 -12.64 0.86
CA CYS A 194 1.30 -12.44 2.26
C CYS A 194 0.04 -12.43 3.12
N SER A 195 0.17 -12.92 4.35
CA SER A 195 -0.94 -13.01 5.31
C SER A 195 -0.45 -12.63 6.70
N VAL A 196 -1.32 -12.75 7.70
CA VAL A 196 -0.96 -12.57 9.11
C VAL A 196 0.16 -13.52 9.60
N THR A 197 0.50 -14.57 8.82
CA THR A 197 1.63 -15.46 9.11
C THR A 197 2.93 -15.07 8.40
N GLY A 198 2.94 -13.96 7.65
CA GLY A 198 4.07 -13.50 6.83
C GLY A 198 3.95 -13.88 5.35
N TRP A 199 5.05 -13.67 4.62
CA TRP A 199 5.17 -13.98 3.19
C TRP A 199 5.06 -15.47 2.89
N SER A 200 4.48 -15.80 1.73
CA SER A 200 4.37 -17.16 1.20
C SER A 200 5.07 -17.25 -0.17
N PRO A 201 6.40 -17.44 -0.19
CA PRO A 201 7.17 -17.54 -1.43
C PRO A 201 6.61 -18.64 -2.33
N SER A 202 6.11 -18.27 -3.51
CA SER A 202 5.54 -19.22 -4.46
C SER A 202 5.52 -18.71 -5.90
N GLY A 203 6.66 -18.83 -6.58
CA GLY A 203 6.74 -18.77 -8.03
C GLY A 203 6.53 -20.14 -8.65
N ASP A 204 5.77 -20.18 -9.74
CA ASP A 204 5.65 -21.39 -10.57
C ASP A 204 5.51 -21.04 -12.06
N SER A 205 5.57 -22.05 -12.91
CA SER A 205 5.53 -21.89 -14.37
C SER A 205 4.27 -21.20 -14.92
N SER A 206 3.20 -21.02 -14.13
CA SER A 206 2.03 -20.26 -14.55
C SER A 206 2.24 -18.74 -14.49
N GLN A 207 3.30 -18.29 -13.80
CA GLN A 207 3.73 -16.89 -13.73
C GLN A 207 4.83 -16.56 -14.76
N LEU A 208 5.32 -17.55 -15.52
CA LEU A 208 6.13 -17.31 -16.71
C LEU A 208 5.18 -16.89 -17.84
N LEU A 209 5.26 -15.63 -18.29
CA LEU A 209 4.42 -15.14 -19.39
C LEU A 209 4.86 -15.76 -20.71
N TRP A 210 6.15 -15.67 -21.02
CA TRP A 210 6.75 -16.20 -22.23
C TRP A 210 8.26 -16.37 -22.08
N SER A 211 8.83 -17.12 -23.02
CA SER A 211 10.27 -17.34 -23.16
C SER A 211 10.65 -17.15 -24.63
N TRP A 212 11.62 -16.28 -24.87
CA TRP A 212 12.30 -16.12 -26.16
C TRP A 212 13.67 -16.81 -26.09
N ASN A 213 14.12 -17.40 -27.19
CA ASN A 213 15.43 -18.05 -27.24
C ASN A 213 16.03 -18.04 -28.64
N ASP A 214 17.36 -18.12 -28.68
CA ASP A 214 18.15 -18.28 -29.90
C ASP A 214 19.26 -19.32 -29.69
N GLU A 215 19.21 -20.43 -30.44
CA GLU A 215 20.15 -21.56 -30.34
C GLU A 215 21.54 -21.27 -30.96
N SER A 216 21.73 -20.10 -31.58
CA SER A 216 23.02 -19.68 -32.14
C SER A 216 23.70 -18.58 -31.35
N LEU A 217 23.00 -17.93 -30.42
CA LEU A 217 23.53 -16.80 -29.65
C LEU A 217 23.78 -17.19 -28.19
N MET A 218 24.74 -16.51 -27.58
CA MET A 218 25.04 -16.55 -26.15
C MET A 218 25.27 -15.13 -25.64
N ILE A 219 24.73 -14.78 -24.46
CA ILE A 219 25.00 -13.46 -23.84
C ILE A 219 26.37 -13.41 -23.17
N SER A 220 26.89 -14.57 -22.78
CA SER A 220 28.23 -14.72 -22.21
C SER A 220 29.23 -15.13 -23.28
N GLY A 221 30.35 -14.41 -23.35
CA GLY A 221 31.45 -14.73 -24.26
C GLY A 221 32.34 -15.86 -23.81
N GLU A 222 33.35 -16.16 -24.62
CA GLU A 222 34.35 -17.16 -24.27
C GLU A 222 35.19 -16.70 -23.08
N ALA A 223 35.57 -17.66 -22.23
CA ALA A 223 36.33 -17.35 -21.03
C ALA A 223 37.75 -16.88 -21.39
N THR A 224 38.14 -15.68 -20.94
CA THR A 224 39.48 -15.14 -21.18
C THR A 224 40.51 -15.78 -20.24
N SER A 225 41.75 -15.95 -20.72
CA SER A 225 42.78 -16.69 -19.98
C SER A 225 43.55 -15.77 -19.04
N PHE A 226 43.53 -16.08 -17.74
CA PHE A 226 44.31 -15.36 -16.72
C PHE A 226 45.67 -16.00 -16.49
N THR A 227 46.62 -15.21 -16.01
CA THR A 227 47.87 -15.74 -15.47
C THR A 227 47.59 -16.74 -14.34
N ASN A 228 48.26 -17.90 -14.38
CA ASN A 228 48.20 -18.96 -13.35
C ASN A 228 46.85 -19.66 -13.11
N GLY A 229 45.84 -19.48 -13.96
CA GLY A 229 44.57 -20.23 -13.89
C GLY A 229 43.61 -19.77 -12.78
N LEU A 230 43.80 -18.57 -12.22
CA LEU A 230 42.92 -17.93 -11.23
C LEU A 230 41.79 -17.13 -11.91
N GLY A 231 41.22 -17.72 -12.94
CA GLY A 231 40.41 -17.05 -13.95
C GLY A 231 39.38 -17.97 -14.59
N GLY A 232 38.95 -17.64 -15.81
CA GLY A 232 38.01 -18.46 -16.57
C GLY A 232 36.54 -18.07 -16.38
N HIS A 233 36.30 -16.81 -16.00
CA HIS A 233 34.98 -16.21 -16.09
C HIS A 233 34.67 -15.90 -17.55
N LYS A 234 33.43 -16.13 -17.95
CA LYS A 234 32.90 -15.66 -19.23
C LYS A 234 32.50 -14.19 -19.08
N PRO A 235 33.03 -13.26 -19.89
CA PRO A 235 32.54 -11.89 -19.93
C PRO A 235 31.07 -11.87 -20.35
N THR A 236 30.21 -11.16 -19.62
CA THR A 236 28.76 -11.12 -19.89
C THR A 236 28.29 -9.68 -20.01
N THR A 237 27.59 -9.38 -21.10
CA THR A 237 26.97 -8.07 -21.33
C THR A 237 25.69 -7.91 -20.50
N GLN A 238 25.28 -6.67 -20.28
CA GLN A 238 24.03 -6.34 -19.61
C GLN A 238 22.93 -6.04 -20.64
N PRO A 239 21.69 -6.52 -20.44
CA PRO A 239 20.55 -6.11 -21.26
C PRO A 239 20.30 -4.60 -21.13
N LEU A 240 19.57 -4.05 -22.09
CA LEU A 240 19.15 -2.65 -22.13
C LEU A 240 17.67 -2.60 -22.48
N LEU A 241 16.89 -1.91 -21.64
CA LEU A 241 15.55 -1.46 -22.02
C LEU A 241 15.66 -0.04 -22.56
N ALA A 242 15.05 0.21 -23.72
CA ALA A 242 15.01 1.53 -24.34
C ALA A 242 13.84 1.60 -25.33
N ASP A 243 13.27 2.78 -25.48
CA ASP A 243 12.28 3.12 -26.51
C ASP A 243 13.01 3.41 -27.82
N LEU A 244 13.15 2.38 -28.65
CA LEU A 244 13.99 2.40 -29.84
C LEU A 244 13.28 3.07 -31.01
N ASP A 245 11.97 2.87 -31.15
CA ASP A 245 11.18 3.45 -32.24
C ASP A 245 10.39 4.71 -31.84
N LEU A 246 10.59 5.18 -30.60
CA LEU A 246 10.10 6.45 -30.05
C LEU A 246 8.58 6.52 -29.99
N ASP A 247 7.93 5.41 -29.65
CA ASP A 247 6.48 5.28 -29.54
C ASP A 247 5.95 5.26 -28.10
N GLY A 248 6.85 5.22 -27.11
CA GLY A 248 6.55 5.38 -25.69
C GLY A 248 6.53 4.07 -24.89
N ASP A 249 6.72 2.90 -25.52
CA ASP A 249 7.05 1.64 -24.84
C ASP A 249 8.53 1.27 -24.97
N ALA A 250 8.98 0.30 -24.17
CA ALA A 250 10.37 -0.13 -24.16
C ALA A 250 10.57 -1.43 -24.94
N GLU A 251 11.60 -1.43 -25.78
CA GLU A 251 12.17 -2.61 -26.39
C GLU A 251 13.35 -3.14 -25.57
N MET A 252 13.71 -4.40 -25.86
CA MET A 252 14.89 -5.05 -25.30
C MET A 252 16.03 -5.09 -26.31
N VAL A 253 17.22 -4.63 -25.92
CA VAL A 253 18.46 -4.79 -26.68
C VAL A 253 19.40 -5.73 -25.93
N ILE A 254 19.89 -6.76 -26.63
CA ILE A 254 20.90 -7.69 -26.12
C ILE A 254 22.10 -7.71 -27.07
N ALA A 255 23.28 -7.42 -26.55
CA ALA A 255 24.54 -7.63 -27.25
C ALA A 255 25.10 -9.01 -26.90
N ALA A 256 25.08 -9.93 -27.86
CA ALA A 256 25.41 -11.34 -27.73
C ALA A 256 26.61 -11.73 -28.62
N ILE A 257 26.98 -13.00 -28.60
CA ILE A 257 28.00 -13.60 -29.46
C ILE A 257 27.41 -14.81 -30.18
N ASP A 258 27.66 -14.92 -31.48
CA ASP A 258 27.25 -16.09 -32.26
C ASP A 258 28.21 -17.26 -32.04
N GLU A 259 27.69 -18.42 -31.63
CA GLU A 259 28.46 -19.61 -31.24
C GLU A 259 29.26 -20.24 -32.39
N VAL A 260 28.93 -19.93 -33.65
CA VAL A 260 29.55 -20.55 -34.82
C VAL A 260 30.65 -19.67 -35.42
N SER A 261 30.38 -18.38 -35.52
CA SER A 261 31.27 -17.36 -36.08
C SER A 261 32.17 -16.74 -35.03
N GLU A 262 31.80 -16.78 -33.75
CA GLU A 262 32.44 -16.07 -32.63
C GLU A 262 32.42 -14.53 -32.82
N GLU A 263 31.53 -14.04 -33.70
CA GLU A 263 31.36 -12.61 -33.96
C GLU A 263 30.31 -12.01 -33.00
N PRO A 264 30.50 -10.77 -32.51
CA PRO A 264 29.48 -10.07 -31.75
C PRO A 264 28.22 -9.80 -32.59
N VAL A 265 27.05 -9.95 -31.99
CA VAL A 265 25.74 -9.72 -32.61
C VAL A 265 24.87 -8.90 -31.66
N VAL A 266 24.17 -7.88 -32.17
CA VAL A 266 23.19 -7.12 -31.39
C VAL A 266 21.80 -7.47 -31.90
N VAL A 267 20.90 -7.83 -30.98
CA VAL A 267 19.49 -8.09 -31.27
C VAL A 267 18.62 -7.05 -30.57
N ALA A 268 17.64 -6.52 -31.29
CA ALA A 268 16.57 -5.70 -30.73
C ALA A 268 15.24 -6.46 -30.81
N LEU A 269 14.52 -6.49 -29.69
CA LEU A 269 13.30 -7.25 -29.52
C LEU A 269 12.17 -6.32 -29.06
N GLY A 270 11.07 -6.31 -29.81
CA GLY A 270 9.81 -5.70 -29.36
C GLY A 270 9.17 -6.58 -28.31
N LEU A 271 8.66 -5.98 -27.25
CA LEU A 271 8.05 -6.66 -26.11
C LEU A 271 6.52 -6.61 -26.19
N SER A 272 5.85 -7.63 -25.67
CA SER A 272 4.39 -7.66 -25.58
C SER A 272 3.89 -8.69 -24.57
N ASP A 273 2.60 -8.63 -24.25
CA ASP A 273 1.86 -9.60 -23.44
C ASP A 273 2.01 -11.06 -23.92
N THR A 274 2.21 -11.27 -25.22
CA THR A 274 2.27 -12.61 -25.84
C THR A 274 3.66 -13.11 -26.20
N GLY A 275 4.70 -12.28 -26.06
CA GLY A 275 6.07 -12.65 -26.40
C GLY A 275 6.96 -11.49 -26.82
N ALA A 276 8.26 -11.77 -26.88
CA ALA A 276 9.23 -10.94 -27.58
C ALA A 276 9.31 -11.28 -29.08
N SER A 277 9.52 -10.28 -29.92
CA SER A 277 9.66 -10.43 -31.37
C SER A 277 10.87 -9.68 -31.92
N LEU A 278 11.64 -10.33 -32.81
CA LEU A 278 12.82 -9.71 -33.41
C LEU A 278 12.44 -8.53 -34.30
N LEU A 279 12.93 -7.33 -33.95
CA LEU A 279 12.81 -6.12 -34.77
C LEU A 279 13.93 -6.10 -35.81
N TRP A 280 15.17 -6.18 -35.34
CA TRP A 280 16.37 -6.25 -36.16
C TRP A 280 17.50 -6.99 -35.44
N GLU A 281 18.46 -7.44 -36.24
CA GLU A 281 19.69 -8.10 -35.81
C GLU A 281 20.86 -7.51 -36.59
N ALA A 282 21.93 -7.15 -35.90
CA ALA A 282 23.13 -6.56 -36.47
C ALA A 282 24.37 -7.38 -36.09
N ALA A 283 24.96 -8.06 -37.08
CA ALA A 283 26.25 -8.72 -36.92
C ALA A 283 27.40 -7.71 -37.04
N LEU A 284 28.32 -7.73 -36.08
CA LEU A 284 29.45 -6.81 -35.98
C LEU A 284 30.73 -7.51 -36.43
N ASP A 285 31.29 -7.08 -37.56
CA ASP A 285 32.39 -7.79 -38.24
C ASP A 285 33.79 -7.57 -37.60
N LYS A 286 33.85 -6.98 -36.40
CA LYS A 286 35.10 -6.70 -35.68
C LYS A 286 34.95 -6.93 -34.18
N GLY A 287 35.99 -7.52 -33.60
CA GLY A 287 36.05 -7.87 -32.19
C GLY A 287 35.59 -9.30 -31.92
N SER A 288 35.81 -9.74 -30.69
CA SER A 288 35.35 -11.03 -30.17
C SER A 288 34.41 -10.89 -28.97
N HIS A 289 34.36 -9.71 -28.34
CA HIS A 289 33.45 -9.44 -27.22
C HIS A 289 32.78 -8.07 -27.42
N PRO A 290 31.44 -7.99 -27.33
CA PRO A 290 30.72 -6.73 -27.23
C PRO A 290 30.74 -6.18 -25.80
N SER A 291 30.55 -4.87 -25.69
CA SER A 291 30.25 -4.18 -24.44
C SER A 291 28.77 -4.20 -24.16
N ASP A 292 28.39 -3.69 -22.99
CA ASP A 292 26.98 -3.35 -22.75
C ASP A 292 26.53 -2.30 -23.78
N PRO A 293 25.31 -2.42 -24.31
CA PRO A 293 24.71 -1.40 -25.14
C PRO A 293 24.20 -0.22 -24.29
N ALA A 294 24.22 0.97 -24.87
CA ALA A 294 23.57 2.18 -24.39
C ALA A 294 22.69 2.78 -25.49
N PHE A 295 21.74 3.63 -25.12
CA PHE A 295 20.84 4.29 -26.06
C PHE A 295 20.95 5.81 -25.96
N ALA A 296 20.99 6.47 -27.12
CA ALA A 296 21.00 7.92 -27.21
C ALA A 296 19.90 8.39 -28.17
N GLN A 297 18.92 9.12 -27.64
CA GLN A 297 17.93 9.85 -28.44
C GLN A 297 18.48 11.23 -28.82
N THR A 298 18.82 11.42 -30.09
CA THR A 298 19.42 12.68 -30.57
C THR A 298 18.40 13.74 -30.98
N ASP A 299 17.19 13.32 -31.37
CA ASP A 299 16.04 14.20 -31.58
C ASP A 299 14.71 13.43 -31.42
N GLU A 300 13.58 14.12 -31.61
CA GLU A 300 12.22 13.56 -31.51
C GLU A 300 11.96 12.35 -32.44
N THR A 301 12.84 12.05 -33.39
CA THR A 301 12.66 11.02 -34.42
C THR A 301 13.89 10.14 -34.66
N THR A 302 14.97 10.35 -33.90
CA THR A 302 16.27 9.73 -34.20
C THR A 302 16.93 9.21 -32.93
N GLY A 303 16.97 7.88 -32.80
CA GLY A 303 17.69 7.16 -31.76
C GLY A 303 18.88 6.37 -32.30
N TYR A 304 19.84 6.08 -31.43
CA TYR A 304 20.97 5.21 -31.73
C TYR A 304 21.25 4.24 -30.58
N VAL A 305 21.50 2.98 -30.93
CA VAL A 305 22.13 2.02 -30.03
C VAL A 305 23.65 2.15 -30.19
N LEU A 306 24.34 2.40 -29.09
CA LEU A 306 25.78 2.60 -29.01
C LEU A 306 26.43 1.49 -28.19
N LEU A 307 27.51 0.91 -28.70
CA LEU A 307 28.31 -0.06 -27.99
C LEU A 307 29.74 -0.09 -28.53
N THR A 308 30.63 -0.76 -27.82
CA THR A 308 31.98 -1.07 -28.29
C THR A 308 32.17 -2.56 -28.50
N THR A 309 33.12 -2.93 -29.34
CA THR A 309 33.64 -4.29 -29.40
C THR A 309 35.15 -4.26 -29.21
N THR A 310 35.69 -5.31 -28.59
CA THR A 310 37.14 -5.50 -28.44
C THR A 310 37.58 -6.84 -29.01
N GLN A 311 38.76 -6.84 -29.61
CA GLN A 311 39.45 -8.06 -30.01
C GLN A 311 40.42 -8.48 -28.91
N GLU A 312 40.01 -9.44 -28.08
CA GLU A 312 40.78 -9.91 -26.91
C GLU A 312 42.27 -10.17 -27.25
N SER A 313 42.54 -10.98 -28.27
CA SER A 313 43.91 -11.31 -28.72
C SER A 313 44.81 -10.16 -29.20
N SER A 314 44.30 -8.92 -29.26
CA SER A 314 45.09 -7.77 -29.70
C SER A 314 44.80 -6.48 -28.93
N GLY A 315 43.80 -6.47 -28.07
CA GLY A 315 43.28 -5.29 -27.39
C GLY A 315 42.47 -4.36 -28.29
N ALA A 316 42.58 -4.44 -29.63
CA ALA A 316 41.98 -3.48 -30.56
C ALA A 316 40.47 -3.29 -30.35
N MET A 317 40.02 -2.03 -30.30
CA MET A 317 38.63 -1.67 -30.02
C MET A 317 37.99 -0.84 -31.13
N TRP A 318 36.66 -1.01 -31.25
CA TRP A 318 35.80 -0.28 -32.18
C TRP A 318 34.51 0.18 -31.52
N VAL A 319 34.03 1.36 -31.92
CA VAL A 319 32.74 1.92 -31.53
C VAL A 319 31.72 1.70 -32.63
N TRP A 320 30.54 1.27 -32.23
CA TRP A 320 29.40 1.02 -33.11
C TRP A 320 28.28 1.99 -32.78
N LYS A 321 27.75 2.60 -33.84
CA LYS A 321 26.57 3.46 -33.81
C LYS A 321 25.54 2.84 -34.74
N LEU A 322 24.55 2.18 -34.16
CA LEU A 322 23.49 1.47 -34.87
C LEU A 322 22.23 2.32 -34.85
N ASP A 323 21.57 2.48 -35.99
CA ASP A 323 20.25 3.09 -36.10
C ASP A 323 19.23 2.33 -35.24
N SER A 324 18.47 3.01 -34.38
CA SER A 324 17.56 2.34 -33.44
C SER A 324 16.41 1.60 -34.12
N ASP A 325 15.96 2.06 -35.29
CA ASP A 325 14.85 1.44 -36.04
C ASP A 325 15.31 0.24 -36.88
N THR A 326 16.52 0.29 -37.45
CA THR A 326 16.96 -0.70 -38.45
C THR A 326 18.14 -1.57 -38.04
N GLY A 327 18.90 -1.17 -37.02
CA GLY A 327 20.17 -1.78 -36.66
C GLY A 327 21.31 -1.51 -37.65
N ASP A 328 21.11 -0.66 -38.66
CA ASP A 328 22.15 -0.34 -39.65
C ASP A 328 23.30 0.44 -39.00
N SER A 329 24.53 0.04 -39.28
CA SER A 329 25.73 0.72 -38.75
C SER A 329 26.05 2.01 -39.51
N ASN A 330 26.25 3.10 -38.77
CA ASN A 330 26.63 4.40 -39.33
C ASN A 330 28.15 4.58 -39.47
N TRP A 331 28.95 3.85 -38.70
CA TRP A 331 30.40 4.01 -38.62
C TRP A 331 31.21 2.80 -39.10
N ASP A 332 30.55 1.67 -39.38
CA ASP A 332 31.20 0.40 -39.76
C ASP A 332 32.33 0.01 -38.77
N GLY A 333 32.13 0.25 -37.47
CA GLY A 333 33.13 0.06 -36.41
C GLY A 333 34.25 1.10 -36.44
N LEU A 334 34.01 2.25 -35.82
CA LEU A 334 34.98 3.35 -35.67
C LEU A 334 36.12 2.91 -34.75
N THR A 335 37.37 2.93 -35.22
CA THR A 335 38.50 2.46 -34.40
C THR A 335 38.91 3.47 -33.34
N LEU A 336 39.17 2.99 -32.12
CA LEU A 336 39.76 3.80 -31.04
C LEU A 336 41.28 3.89 -31.11
N GLY A 337 41.92 3.18 -32.06
CA GLY A 337 43.36 3.30 -32.29
C GLY A 337 44.26 2.74 -31.19
N ASN A 338 43.70 2.07 -30.17
CA ASN A 338 44.44 1.49 -29.07
C ASN A 338 45.38 0.36 -29.56
N SER A 339 46.54 0.25 -28.90
CA SER A 339 47.64 -0.61 -29.38
C SER A 339 48.27 -1.47 -28.29
N ASP A 340 47.52 -1.65 -27.21
CA ASP A 340 47.96 -2.25 -25.94
C ASP A 340 48.09 -3.77 -26.02
N GLY A 341 47.87 -4.38 -27.19
CA GLY A 341 48.11 -5.80 -27.40
C GLY A 341 47.18 -6.73 -26.62
N ASP A 342 47.56 -8.00 -26.57
CA ASP A 342 46.80 -9.06 -25.89
C ASP A 342 47.01 -8.98 -24.37
N THR A 343 46.08 -8.31 -23.68
CA THR A 343 46.06 -8.18 -22.22
C THR A 343 45.01 -9.08 -21.55
N SER A 344 44.41 -10.01 -22.30
CA SER A 344 43.29 -10.86 -21.86
C SER A 344 42.02 -10.11 -21.42
N SER A 345 41.82 -8.86 -21.86
CA SER A 345 40.63 -8.05 -21.55
C SER A 345 39.53 -8.25 -22.60
N PRO A 346 38.24 -8.31 -22.21
CA PRO A 346 37.67 -8.12 -20.86
C PRO A 346 37.74 -9.40 -20.00
N HIS A 347 37.51 -9.29 -18.69
CA HIS A 347 37.60 -10.42 -17.75
C HIS A 347 36.24 -10.88 -17.23
N ILE A 348 35.41 -9.93 -16.76
CA ILE A 348 34.07 -10.17 -16.24
C ILE A 348 33.01 -9.50 -17.11
N ARG A 349 33.34 -8.32 -17.64
CA ARG A 349 32.45 -7.44 -18.38
C ARG A 349 33.30 -6.50 -19.23
N LEU A 350 32.84 -6.17 -20.43
CA LEU A 350 33.38 -5.03 -21.18
C LEU A 350 32.45 -3.83 -20.92
N PRO A 351 32.92 -2.77 -20.23
CA PRO A 351 32.07 -1.62 -19.95
C PRO A 351 31.53 -0.97 -21.22
N GLY A 352 30.23 -0.71 -21.24
CA GLY A 352 29.55 0.02 -22.33
C GLY A 352 29.83 1.52 -22.34
N PRO A 353 29.42 2.22 -23.41
CA PRO A 353 29.36 3.68 -23.43
C PRO A 353 28.43 4.22 -22.34
N ILE A 354 28.75 5.40 -21.80
CA ILE A 354 27.85 6.21 -20.97
C ILE A 354 27.53 7.46 -21.76
N ILE A 355 26.25 7.72 -22.02
CA ILE A 355 25.82 8.91 -22.76
C ILE A 355 25.77 10.06 -21.76
N ALA A 356 26.52 11.12 -21.99
CA ALA A 356 26.66 12.22 -21.03
C ALA A 356 26.82 13.55 -21.76
N GLU A 357 26.32 14.62 -21.16
CA GLU A 357 26.57 15.99 -21.62
C GLU A 357 27.95 16.45 -21.16
N LEU A 358 28.91 16.60 -22.08
CA LEU A 358 30.32 16.86 -21.77
C LEU A 358 30.81 18.23 -22.23
N ASN A 359 30.08 18.96 -23.08
CA ASN A 359 30.58 20.19 -23.70
C ASN A 359 29.67 21.44 -23.54
N GLY A 360 28.48 21.26 -22.97
CA GLY A 360 27.46 22.27 -22.72
C GLY A 360 26.53 22.55 -23.91
N ASP A 361 26.55 21.72 -24.96
CA ASP A 361 25.69 21.84 -26.15
C ASP A 361 24.71 20.67 -26.23
N SER A 362 23.61 20.77 -25.49
CA SER A 362 22.55 19.76 -25.40
C SER A 362 21.83 19.38 -26.71
N ALA A 363 22.30 19.87 -27.86
CA ALA A 363 21.84 19.49 -29.18
C ALA A 363 22.79 18.49 -29.89
N ASP A 364 24.01 18.30 -29.40
CA ASP A 364 24.92 17.22 -29.76
C ASP A 364 25.12 16.40 -28.47
N LEU A 365 24.99 15.08 -28.56
CA LEU A 365 25.14 14.22 -27.40
C LEU A 365 26.52 13.60 -27.42
N GLU A 366 27.16 13.53 -26.27
CA GLU A 366 28.45 12.86 -26.14
C GLU A 366 28.34 11.53 -25.41
N MET A 367 29.44 10.79 -25.45
CA MET A 367 29.60 9.56 -24.71
C MET A 367 30.99 9.46 -24.10
N ILE A 368 31.06 8.75 -22.97
CA ILE A 368 32.30 8.31 -22.35
C ILE A 368 32.50 6.84 -22.69
N LEU A 369 33.67 6.51 -23.22
CA LEU A 369 34.08 5.16 -23.59
C LEU A 369 35.18 4.67 -22.66
N THR A 370 35.20 3.36 -22.40
CA THR A 370 36.24 2.71 -21.59
C THR A 370 37.07 1.78 -22.45
N ILE A 371 38.39 1.98 -22.46
CA ILE A 371 39.38 1.05 -23.00
C ILE A 371 39.94 0.28 -21.80
N PRO A 372 39.56 -1.00 -21.60
CA PRO A 372 39.76 -1.70 -20.32
C PRO A 372 41.15 -2.30 -20.15
N THR A 373 42.01 -2.14 -21.15
CA THR A 373 43.33 -2.77 -21.22
C THR A 373 44.31 -2.13 -20.27
N ASP A 374 45.29 -2.93 -19.83
CA ASP A 374 46.43 -2.48 -19.04
C ASP A 374 47.65 -3.27 -19.56
N TRP A 375 48.47 -2.59 -20.37
CA TRP A 375 49.55 -3.21 -21.13
C TRP A 375 50.71 -3.69 -20.25
N ASP A 376 51.00 -2.95 -19.18
CA ASP A 376 52.11 -3.28 -18.29
C ASP A 376 51.67 -4.09 -17.07
N GLY A 377 50.37 -4.35 -16.94
CA GLY A 377 49.75 -5.22 -15.94
C GLY A 377 49.87 -4.58 -14.56
N SER A 378 50.38 -5.30 -13.58
CA SER A 378 50.56 -4.71 -12.24
C SER A 378 51.65 -3.63 -12.12
N ASN A 379 52.24 -3.14 -13.22
CA ASN A 379 53.23 -2.08 -13.18
C ASN A 379 52.50 -0.74 -13.28
N GLY A 380 52.88 0.28 -12.52
CA GLY A 380 52.16 1.57 -12.54
C GLY A 380 52.59 2.51 -13.67
N GLN A 381 52.83 2.03 -14.90
CA GLN A 381 53.12 2.91 -16.05
C GLN A 381 51.92 3.07 -16.98
N ASP A 382 50.96 2.15 -16.95
CA ASP A 382 49.76 2.15 -17.79
C ASP A 382 48.53 1.71 -16.98
N GLY A 383 47.34 2.04 -17.46
CA GLY A 383 46.07 1.67 -16.88
C GLY A 383 44.93 1.94 -17.85
N ALA A 384 43.72 1.48 -17.52
CA ALA A 384 42.56 1.66 -18.40
C ALA A 384 42.36 3.13 -18.83
N GLU A 385 42.05 3.34 -20.11
CA GLU A 385 41.85 4.68 -20.69
C GLU A 385 40.36 5.00 -20.80
N PHE A 386 40.01 6.25 -20.52
CA PHE A 386 38.65 6.80 -20.66
C PHE A 386 38.65 7.90 -21.72
N VAL A 387 37.67 7.87 -22.62
CA VAL A 387 37.61 8.75 -23.79
C VAL A 387 36.24 9.42 -23.86
N GLY A 388 36.20 10.76 -23.81
CA GLY A 388 35.03 11.56 -24.13
C GLY A 388 34.95 11.79 -25.64
N MET A 389 33.80 11.48 -26.25
CA MET A 389 33.64 11.48 -27.71
C MET A 389 32.26 11.99 -28.14
N GLU A 390 32.23 12.72 -29.24
CA GLU A 390 31.02 13.22 -29.88
C GLU A 390 30.23 12.09 -30.59
N ILE A 391 28.94 11.91 -30.31
CA ILE A 391 28.12 10.88 -30.98
C ILE A 391 27.79 11.31 -32.42
N GLY A 392 27.68 12.61 -32.69
CA GLY A 392 27.42 13.13 -34.03
C GLY A 392 28.53 12.81 -35.03
N THR A 393 29.78 13.08 -34.65
CA THR A 393 30.94 13.05 -35.56
C THR A 393 31.92 11.90 -35.28
N GLY A 394 31.95 11.34 -34.08
CA GLY A 394 32.98 10.41 -33.63
C GLY A 394 34.32 11.10 -33.33
N ASP A 395 34.33 12.43 -33.15
CA ASP A 395 35.52 13.17 -32.76
C ASP A 395 35.76 13.07 -31.25
N GLU A 396 37.01 12.82 -30.87
CA GLU A 396 37.45 12.82 -29.47
C GLU A 396 37.46 14.26 -28.90
N LEU A 397 36.88 14.43 -27.72
CA LEU A 397 36.90 15.67 -26.94
C LEU A 397 38.07 15.70 -25.97
N TRP A 398 38.27 14.58 -25.26
CA TRP A 398 39.33 14.37 -24.30
C TRP A 398 39.59 12.87 -24.10
N SER A 399 40.78 12.52 -23.61
CA SER A 399 41.06 11.22 -23.02
C SER A 399 41.97 11.34 -21.80
N PHE A 400 41.91 10.35 -20.91
CA PHE A 400 42.84 10.19 -19.79
C PHE A 400 42.98 8.72 -19.39
N GLU A 401 44.10 8.38 -18.75
CA GLU A 401 44.38 7.03 -18.24
C GLU A 401 44.15 6.97 -16.72
N ALA A 402 43.59 5.87 -16.25
CA ALA A 402 43.65 5.49 -14.84
C ALA A 402 45.11 5.35 -14.41
N SER A 403 45.36 5.51 -13.11
CA SER A 403 46.73 5.42 -12.59
C SER A 403 47.38 4.05 -12.78
N ASN A 404 46.55 3.00 -12.82
CA ASN A 404 46.94 1.61 -13.03
C ASN A 404 45.70 0.73 -13.26
N GLY A 405 45.87 -0.46 -13.82
CA GLY A 405 44.91 -1.56 -13.76
C GLY A 405 43.84 -1.61 -14.84
N PHE A 406 43.22 -2.79 -14.93
CA PHE A 406 42.13 -3.12 -15.84
C PHE A 406 40.80 -2.54 -15.36
N ALA A 407 39.93 -2.16 -16.30
CA ALA A 407 38.57 -1.72 -16.02
C ALA A 407 37.53 -2.77 -16.48
N ASP A 408 36.96 -3.51 -15.53
CA ASP A 408 35.75 -4.33 -15.77
C ASP A 408 34.46 -3.60 -15.33
N ALA A 409 34.61 -2.46 -14.65
CA ALA A 409 33.53 -1.58 -14.23
C ALA A 409 33.46 -0.33 -15.15
N PRO A 410 32.26 0.15 -15.52
CA PRO A 410 32.13 1.44 -16.18
C PRO A 410 32.45 2.57 -15.19
N PRO A 411 32.89 3.75 -15.69
CA PRO A 411 33.06 4.93 -14.85
C PRO A 411 31.70 5.48 -14.42
N VAL A 412 31.71 6.53 -13.60
CA VAL A 412 30.54 7.37 -13.32
C VAL A 412 30.83 8.80 -13.76
N ALA A 413 29.87 9.42 -14.44
CA ALA A 413 29.88 10.83 -14.79
C ALA A 413 29.04 11.59 -13.77
N ILE A 414 29.52 12.73 -13.29
CA ILE A 414 28.87 13.53 -12.25
C ILE A 414 28.82 14.99 -12.73
N ASP A 415 27.65 15.61 -12.65
CA ASP A 415 27.49 17.05 -12.71
C ASP A 415 27.68 17.61 -11.29
N THR A 416 28.91 18.03 -10.97
CA THR A 416 29.23 18.45 -9.59
C THR A 416 28.60 19.79 -9.22
N ASN A 417 28.17 20.59 -10.19
CA ASN A 417 27.76 21.98 -9.98
C ASN A 417 26.27 22.24 -10.29
N GLY A 418 25.57 21.28 -10.89
CA GLY A 418 24.14 21.29 -11.16
C GLY A 418 23.74 22.17 -12.35
N ASP A 419 24.64 22.39 -13.31
CA ASP A 419 24.35 23.18 -14.53
C ASP A 419 23.91 22.34 -15.73
N GLY A 420 23.86 21.01 -15.57
CA GLY A 420 23.50 20.04 -16.59
C GLY A 420 24.69 19.49 -17.39
N GLN A 421 25.91 19.98 -17.16
CA GLN A 421 27.13 19.45 -17.78
C GLN A 421 27.86 18.52 -16.81
N HIS A 422 28.18 17.31 -17.25
CA HIS A 422 29.00 16.38 -16.49
C HIS A 422 30.46 16.82 -16.56
N ASP A 423 30.97 17.35 -15.46
CA ASP A 423 32.32 17.93 -15.36
C ASP A 423 33.30 17.04 -14.59
N ARG A 424 32.82 15.91 -14.06
CA ARG A 424 33.61 14.96 -13.27
C ARG A 424 33.41 13.54 -13.77
N VAL A 425 34.51 12.81 -13.94
CA VAL A 425 34.50 11.37 -14.26
C VAL A 425 35.31 10.61 -13.22
N CYS A 426 34.67 9.66 -12.56
CA CYS A 426 35.30 8.82 -11.53
C CYS A 426 35.27 7.34 -11.94
N TRP A 427 36.25 6.59 -11.49
CA TRP A 427 36.51 5.23 -11.97
C TRP A 427 37.05 4.32 -10.87
N VAL A 428 36.91 3.02 -11.11
CA VAL A 428 37.54 1.95 -10.33
C VAL A 428 38.21 0.95 -11.28
N THR A 429 39.43 0.54 -10.96
CA THR A 429 40.21 -0.44 -11.73
C THR A 429 40.86 -1.44 -10.79
N TRP A 430 41.45 -2.51 -11.34
CA TRP A 430 42.16 -3.51 -10.54
C TRP A 430 43.38 -4.08 -11.26
N THR A 431 44.39 -4.50 -10.49
CA THR A 431 45.61 -5.13 -10.99
C THR A 431 45.80 -6.53 -10.41
N GLN A 432 46.60 -7.37 -11.06
CA GLN A 432 47.02 -8.67 -10.54
C GLN A 432 48.54 -8.81 -10.56
N GLU A 433 49.16 -9.00 -9.40
CA GLU A 433 50.60 -9.28 -9.33
C GLU A 433 50.89 -10.77 -9.57
N THR A 434 50.52 -11.63 -8.61
CA THR A 434 50.74 -13.09 -8.69
C THR A 434 49.44 -13.86 -8.43
N THR A 435 49.05 -13.96 -7.16
CA THR A 435 47.73 -14.43 -6.71
C THR A 435 46.87 -13.31 -6.16
N ASP A 436 47.50 -12.19 -5.83
CA ASP A 436 46.92 -11.07 -5.11
C ASP A 436 46.43 -10.04 -6.13
N ARG A 437 45.21 -9.54 -5.90
CA ARG A 437 44.61 -8.47 -6.69
C ARG A 437 44.46 -7.20 -5.86
N HIS A 438 44.66 -6.05 -6.49
CA HIS A 438 44.62 -4.75 -5.82
C HIS A 438 43.69 -3.82 -6.60
N GLY A 439 42.84 -3.10 -5.88
CA GLY A 439 41.93 -2.14 -6.48
C GLY A 439 42.54 -0.75 -6.50
N HIS A 440 42.09 0.08 -7.42
CA HIS A 440 42.41 1.49 -7.51
C HIS A 440 41.13 2.26 -7.81
N ALA A 441 40.99 3.46 -7.24
CA ALA A 441 39.87 4.35 -7.52
C ALA A 441 40.40 5.77 -7.72
N GLY A 442 39.71 6.56 -8.54
CA GLY A 442 40.11 7.94 -8.80
C GLY A 442 39.05 8.75 -9.52
N CYS A 443 39.31 10.06 -9.59
CA CYS A 443 38.41 11.04 -10.19
C CYS A 443 39.20 12.06 -11.01
N HIS A 444 38.62 12.51 -12.12
CA HIS A 444 39.18 13.52 -13.02
C HIS A 444 38.17 14.64 -13.27
N ASP A 445 38.65 15.88 -13.32
CA ASP A 445 37.90 17.03 -13.85
C ASP A 445 37.98 16.98 -15.37
N VAL A 446 36.84 16.91 -16.04
CA VAL A 446 36.71 16.81 -17.50
C VAL A 446 36.07 18.04 -18.13
N SER A 447 35.85 19.12 -17.37
CA SER A 447 35.26 20.38 -17.86
C SER A 447 36.07 21.07 -18.98
N GLY A 448 37.33 20.70 -19.14
CA GLY A 448 38.23 21.20 -20.17
C GLY A 448 38.70 20.14 -21.15
N SER A 449 39.29 20.57 -22.26
CA SER A 449 39.87 19.68 -23.29
C SER A 449 41.14 18.92 -22.87
N SER A 450 41.47 18.92 -21.58
CA SER A 450 42.63 18.26 -21.00
C SER A 450 42.25 17.89 -19.57
N PRO A 451 41.77 16.66 -19.35
CA PRO A 451 41.33 16.23 -18.03
C PRO A 451 42.43 16.36 -16.98
N ASP A 452 42.07 16.81 -15.79
CA ASP A 452 42.98 16.96 -14.66
C ASP A 452 42.62 15.95 -13.56
N GLN A 453 43.58 15.10 -13.16
CA GLN A 453 43.36 14.14 -12.06
C GLN A 453 43.13 14.91 -10.75
N ALA A 454 41.91 14.81 -10.20
CA ALA A 454 41.57 15.38 -8.90
C ALA A 454 42.28 14.61 -7.79
N TRP A 455 42.06 13.29 -7.74
CA TRP A 455 42.70 12.38 -6.81
C TRP A 455 42.70 10.92 -7.30
N GLN A 456 43.52 10.10 -6.66
CA GLN A 456 43.53 8.64 -6.81
C GLN A 456 43.86 7.98 -5.47
N LYS A 457 43.35 6.77 -5.23
CA LYS A 457 43.59 5.93 -4.04
C LYS A 457 43.74 4.46 -4.42
N ASN A 458 44.46 3.73 -3.58
CA ASN A 458 44.50 2.27 -3.64
C ASN A 458 43.45 1.68 -2.71
N LEU A 459 42.87 0.56 -3.10
CA LEU A 459 41.93 -0.22 -2.33
C LEU A 459 42.65 -1.47 -1.82
N GLU A 460 42.66 -1.64 -0.50
CA GLU A 460 43.25 -2.81 0.14
C GLU A 460 42.32 -4.01 -0.01
N GLN A 461 42.90 -5.21 -0.07
CA GLN A 461 42.12 -6.45 -0.08
C GLN A 461 41.32 -6.60 1.22
N SER A 462 40.09 -7.08 1.10
CA SER A 462 39.14 -7.21 2.21
C SER A 462 38.80 -8.67 2.51
N SER A 463 38.76 -9.56 1.50
CA SER A 463 38.37 -10.97 1.70
C SER A 463 39.53 -11.96 1.65
N GLY A 464 40.60 -11.62 0.91
CA GLY A 464 41.70 -12.53 0.62
C GLY A 464 41.33 -13.70 -0.31
N VAL A 465 40.12 -13.67 -0.90
CA VAL A 465 39.68 -14.55 -1.98
C VAL A 465 39.90 -13.80 -3.29
N PRO A 466 40.83 -14.23 -4.17
CA PRO A 466 41.17 -13.45 -5.37
C PRO A 466 39.97 -13.09 -6.25
N ASN A 467 38.97 -13.96 -6.36
CA ASN A 467 37.79 -13.70 -7.18
C ASN A 467 36.80 -12.70 -6.57
N ASP A 468 36.93 -12.34 -5.30
CA ASP A 468 36.14 -11.22 -4.78
C ASP A 468 36.82 -9.89 -5.16
N GLU A 469 38.15 -9.90 -5.22
CA GLU A 469 39.04 -8.74 -5.44
C GLU A 469 39.20 -8.37 -6.92
N ILE A 470 38.12 -8.46 -7.71
CA ILE A 470 38.02 -7.89 -9.07
C ILE A 470 37.07 -6.70 -8.98
N ALA A 471 37.50 -5.53 -9.45
CA ALA A 471 36.64 -4.34 -9.50
C ALA A 471 35.66 -4.44 -10.68
N VAL A 472 34.42 -4.83 -10.40
CA VAL A 472 33.34 -5.04 -11.38
C VAL A 472 32.16 -4.09 -11.16
N ALA A 473 31.83 -3.83 -9.89
CA ALA A 473 30.79 -2.86 -9.55
C ALA A 473 31.26 -1.45 -9.94
N PRO A 474 30.46 -0.68 -10.69
CA PRO A 474 30.74 0.73 -10.92
C PRO A 474 30.75 1.50 -9.61
N PRO A 475 31.55 2.58 -9.52
CA PRO A 475 31.40 3.54 -8.44
C PRO A 475 30.05 4.27 -8.57
N THR A 476 29.56 4.78 -7.46
CA THR A 476 28.40 5.68 -7.39
C THR A 476 28.76 6.88 -6.51
N TRP A 477 27.89 7.88 -6.42
CA TRP A 477 28.15 9.07 -5.63
C TRP A 477 27.02 9.37 -4.65
N MET A 478 27.32 10.15 -3.61
CA MET A 478 26.35 10.62 -2.63
C MET A 478 26.89 11.91 -1.99
N ASP A 479 26.04 12.90 -1.75
CA ASP A 479 26.35 14.04 -0.89
C ASP A 479 26.17 13.61 0.57
N ILE A 480 27.27 13.26 1.24
CA ILE A 480 27.23 12.66 2.59
C ILE A 480 27.47 13.71 3.67
N ASP A 481 28.18 14.81 3.36
CA ASP A 481 28.55 15.82 4.36
C ASP A 481 28.16 17.26 4.00
N GLY A 482 27.59 17.50 2.80
CA GLY A 482 27.10 18.80 2.36
C GLY A 482 28.22 19.77 1.98
N SER A 483 29.43 19.30 1.71
CA SER A 483 30.62 20.13 1.49
C SER A 483 31.42 19.71 0.26
N GLY A 484 31.57 20.63 -0.69
CA GLY A 484 32.47 20.44 -1.84
C GLY A 484 31.82 19.58 -2.92
N ASP A 485 32.65 18.86 -3.66
CA ASP A 485 32.19 17.87 -4.64
C ASP A 485 31.67 16.61 -3.92
N GLN A 486 30.65 15.96 -4.48
CA GLN A 486 30.00 14.80 -3.86
C GLN A 486 30.96 13.61 -3.64
N GLU A 487 30.72 12.86 -2.56
CA GLU A 487 31.53 11.70 -2.21
C GLU A 487 31.38 10.56 -3.21
N LEU A 488 32.47 9.84 -3.44
CA LEU A 488 32.48 8.62 -4.24
C LEU A 488 32.37 7.38 -3.36
N LEU A 489 31.35 6.57 -3.61
CA LEU A 489 31.16 5.25 -3.03
C LEU A 489 31.71 4.17 -3.96
N VAL A 490 32.61 3.33 -3.42
CA VAL A 490 33.31 2.31 -4.22
C VAL A 490 33.23 0.96 -3.54
N ALA A 491 32.58 0.00 -4.20
CA ALA A 491 32.50 -1.38 -3.74
C ALA A 491 33.66 -2.21 -4.33
N TYR A 492 34.47 -2.84 -3.47
CA TYR A 492 35.61 -3.64 -3.89
C TYR A 492 35.88 -4.79 -2.92
N GLY A 493 35.96 -6.01 -3.45
CA GLY A 493 36.11 -7.21 -2.64
C GLY A 493 34.84 -7.52 -1.84
N ARG A 494 34.94 -7.29 -0.53
CA ARG A 494 33.89 -7.37 0.49
C ARG A 494 33.91 -6.11 1.34
N ALA A 495 34.17 -4.97 0.72
CA ALA A 495 34.23 -3.68 1.38
C ALA A 495 33.52 -2.60 0.56
N LEU A 496 32.84 -1.69 1.25
CA LEU A 496 32.30 -0.46 0.67
C LEU A 496 33.06 0.74 1.23
N TRP A 497 33.70 1.48 0.33
CA TRP A 497 34.50 2.67 0.66
C TRP A 497 33.70 3.94 0.37
N ALA A 498 33.91 4.98 1.18
CA ALA A 498 33.48 6.33 0.89
C ALA A 498 34.69 7.27 0.82
N PHE A 499 34.82 8.00 -0.28
CA PHE A 499 35.89 8.95 -0.53
C PHE A 499 35.30 10.34 -0.72
N ASP A 500 35.83 11.31 0.03
CA ASP A 500 35.59 12.75 -0.15
C ASP A 500 35.82 13.15 -1.61
N GLY A 501 34.85 13.86 -2.21
CA GLY A 501 34.88 14.20 -3.64
C GLY A 501 36.05 15.11 -4.02
N ASP A 502 36.48 15.99 -3.11
CA ASP A 502 37.53 16.98 -3.35
C ASP A 502 38.94 16.37 -3.32
N ASP A 503 39.24 15.49 -2.36
CA ASP A 503 40.61 15.00 -2.10
C ASP A 503 40.79 13.47 -1.98
N GLY A 504 39.68 12.74 -2.07
CA GLY A 504 39.60 11.29 -1.95
C GLY A 504 39.88 10.77 -0.55
N SER A 505 39.86 11.61 0.49
CA SER A 505 40.06 11.13 1.87
C SER A 505 38.89 10.30 2.34
N THR A 506 39.14 9.32 3.21
CA THR A 506 38.08 8.45 3.74
C THR A 506 37.50 8.96 5.06
N PHE A 507 37.63 10.27 5.35
CA PHE A 507 37.24 10.79 6.66
C PHE A 507 35.72 10.83 6.86
N VAL A 508 34.96 10.86 5.76
CA VAL A 508 33.49 10.92 5.76
C VAL A 508 32.89 9.76 6.55
N TRP A 509 33.28 8.51 6.24
CA TRP A 509 32.89 7.32 7.02
C TRP A 509 33.99 6.76 7.93
N GLY A 510 35.17 7.39 7.95
CA GLY A 510 36.33 6.91 8.70
C GLY A 510 37.04 5.69 8.10
N GLY A 511 36.74 5.32 6.85
CA GLY A 511 37.36 4.18 6.15
C GLY A 511 36.40 3.49 5.18
N PHE A 512 36.21 2.19 5.39
CA PHE A 512 35.29 1.34 4.66
C PHE A 512 34.44 0.52 5.63
N ILE A 513 33.32 -0.01 5.13
CA ILE A 513 32.44 -0.93 5.84
C ILE A 513 32.73 -2.34 5.35
N ASP A 514 32.91 -3.28 6.27
CA ASP A 514 33.00 -4.70 5.94
C ASP A 514 31.64 -5.23 5.49
N LEU A 515 31.59 -5.84 4.32
CA LEU A 515 30.42 -6.52 3.78
C LEU A 515 30.60 -8.04 3.91
N PRO A 516 29.51 -8.81 4.09
CA PRO A 516 29.61 -10.25 4.30
C PRO A 516 29.97 -11.01 3.01
N HIS A 517 29.55 -10.49 1.85
CA HIS A 517 29.62 -11.15 0.55
C HIS A 517 30.31 -10.28 -0.51
N ARG A 518 30.59 -10.90 -1.66
CA ARG A 518 31.31 -10.29 -2.79
C ARG A 518 30.50 -9.15 -3.42
N THR A 519 31.18 -8.07 -3.78
CA THR A 519 30.56 -6.84 -4.30
C THR A 519 30.72 -6.64 -5.81
N TRP A 520 30.29 -7.61 -6.62
CA TRP A 520 30.31 -7.47 -8.09
C TRP A 520 29.04 -6.82 -8.66
N SER A 521 27.96 -6.83 -7.89
CA SER A 521 26.71 -6.18 -8.24
C SER A 521 26.88 -4.66 -8.18
N ALA A 522 26.39 -3.96 -9.21
CA ALA A 522 26.32 -2.51 -9.20
C ALA A 522 25.47 -2.01 -8.02
N PRO A 523 25.91 -0.95 -7.31
CA PRO A 523 25.15 -0.40 -6.20
C PRO A 523 23.82 0.17 -6.68
N ALA A 524 22.79 -0.05 -5.88
CA ALA A 524 21.47 0.51 -6.07
C ALA A 524 21.09 1.43 -4.93
N LEU A 525 20.58 2.63 -5.23
CA LEU A 525 20.21 3.61 -4.21
C LEU A 525 18.71 3.91 -4.27
N ALA A 526 18.02 3.63 -3.17
CA ALA A 526 16.58 3.83 -3.00
C ALA A 526 16.24 3.85 -1.51
N ASP A 527 15.07 4.35 -1.14
CA ASP A 527 14.49 4.21 0.20
C ASP A 527 13.74 2.86 0.25
N VAL A 528 14.42 1.78 0.63
CA VAL A 528 13.88 0.41 0.49
C VAL A 528 12.93 0.02 1.59
N ASP A 529 13.02 0.63 2.77
CA ASP A 529 12.14 0.39 3.91
C ASP A 529 11.07 1.49 4.11
N GLY A 530 11.13 2.56 3.30
CA GLY A 530 10.12 3.62 3.25
C GLY A 530 10.21 4.59 4.41
N ASP A 531 11.40 4.80 4.96
CA ASP A 531 11.67 5.66 6.11
C ASP A 531 12.17 7.08 5.74
N ALA A 532 12.22 7.37 4.43
CA ALA A 532 12.76 8.59 3.83
C ALA A 532 14.26 8.80 4.03
N THR A 533 15.00 7.74 4.36
CA THR A 533 16.46 7.69 4.28
C THR A 533 16.87 6.91 3.02
N LEU A 534 18.02 7.26 2.46
CA LEU A 534 18.55 6.59 1.28
C LEU A 534 19.27 5.32 1.74
N ASP A 535 18.95 4.20 1.11
CA ASP A 535 19.64 2.93 1.31
C ASP A 535 20.49 2.59 0.11
N LEU A 536 21.55 1.82 0.36
CA LEU A 536 22.45 1.31 -0.67
C LEU A 536 22.39 -0.22 -0.68
N VAL A 537 21.86 -0.78 -1.75
CA VAL A 537 21.78 -2.23 -2.00
C VAL A 537 22.98 -2.68 -2.82
N LEU A 538 23.71 -3.68 -2.32
CA LEU A 538 24.84 -4.33 -3.00
C LEU A 538 24.67 -5.85 -2.93
N GLY A 539 24.21 -6.44 -4.03
CA GLY A 539 23.92 -7.86 -4.04
C GLY A 539 22.78 -8.17 -3.09
N ASP A 540 23.04 -8.99 -2.07
CA ASP A 540 22.07 -9.39 -1.04
C ASP A 540 22.20 -8.58 0.26
N THR A 541 23.00 -7.52 0.27
CA THR A 541 23.27 -6.70 1.46
C THR A 541 22.73 -5.29 1.27
N VAL A 542 22.08 -4.75 2.31
CA VAL A 542 21.63 -3.36 2.36
C VAL A 542 22.42 -2.60 3.42
N VAL A 543 22.93 -1.43 3.02
CA VAL A 543 23.61 -0.47 3.89
C VAL A 543 22.75 0.78 4.00
N SER A 544 22.39 1.16 5.22
CA SER A 544 21.46 2.26 5.52
C SER A 544 22.10 3.27 6.46
N HIS A 545 21.43 4.40 6.67
CA HIS A 545 21.77 5.32 7.74
C HIS A 545 21.44 4.72 9.11
N ALA A 546 22.37 4.82 10.07
CA ALA A 546 22.22 4.36 11.44
C ALA A 546 21.28 5.28 12.23
N LEU A 547 20.01 4.91 12.36
CA LEU A 547 19.00 5.69 13.07
C LEU A 547 17.94 4.77 13.71
N ALA A 548 17.40 5.13 14.87
CA ALA A 548 16.34 4.35 15.51
C ALA A 548 14.98 4.58 14.83
N ASP A 549 14.04 3.66 15.01
CA ASP A 549 12.64 3.83 14.61
C ASP A 549 11.77 3.12 15.65
N ILE A 550 11.16 3.86 16.57
CA ILE A 550 10.37 3.26 17.64
C ILE A 550 8.91 3.23 17.23
N ARG A 551 8.36 2.01 17.13
CA ARG A 551 6.99 1.82 16.69
C ARG A 551 6.20 0.85 17.57
N PRO A 552 4.87 1.00 17.63
CA PRO A 552 3.97 -0.06 18.03
C PRO A 552 4.14 -1.29 17.13
N LEU A 553 3.84 -2.48 17.65
CA LEU A 553 3.89 -3.70 16.83
C LEU A 553 2.93 -3.63 15.63
N LEU A 554 3.45 -4.01 14.46
CA LEU A 554 2.70 -4.03 13.21
C LEU A 554 1.35 -4.74 13.30
N ASP A 555 0.42 -4.30 12.44
CA ASP A 555 -0.93 -4.86 12.25
C ASP A 555 -1.86 -4.71 13.47
N GLN A 556 -1.75 -3.57 14.15
CA GLN A 556 -2.55 -3.23 15.34
C GLN A 556 -2.36 -4.16 16.55
N ARG A 557 -1.26 -4.91 16.62
CA ARG A 557 -1.01 -5.92 17.68
C ARG A 557 -0.36 -5.34 18.93
N SER A 558 -0.07 -4.04 18.95
CA SER A 558 0.58 -3.39 20.10
C SER A 558 -0.25 -3.39 21.38
N ILE A 559 -1.59 -3.34 21.29
CA ILE A 559 -2.45 -3.21 22.48
C ILE A 559 -3.31 -4.46 22.63
N GLU A 560 -3.05 -5.23 23.69
CA GLU A 560 -3.77 -6.46 24.00
C GLU A 560 -4.63 -6.33 25.27
N PHE A 561 -5.78 -7.00 25.26
CA PHE A 561 -6.76 -6.98 26.36
C PHE A 561 -6.92 -8.36 26.99
N SER A 562 -6.86 -8.43 28.32
CA SER A 562 -7.12 -9.65 29.08
C SER A 562 -8.06 -9.40 30.26
N PRO A 563 -9.33 -9.88 30.22
CA PRO A 563 -9.96 -10.56 29.09
C PRO A 563 -10.21 -9.60 27.91
N SER A 564 -10.27 -10.14 26.69
CA SER A 564 -10.58 -9.37 25.47
C SER A 564 -12.06 -9.00 25.35
N GLU A 565 -12.92 -9.64 26.15
CA GLU A 565 -14.36 -9.39 26.22
C GLU A 565 -14.82 -9.29 27.70
N PRO A 566 -14.49 -8.20 28.40
CA PRO A 566 -14.82 -8.04 29.81
C PRO A 566 -16.30 -7.76 30.04
N ASP A 567 -16.77 -8.14 31.22
CA ASP A 567 -18.06 -7.69 31.75
C ASP A 567 -17.97 -6.22 32.22
N PRO A 568 -19.10 -5.50 32.30
CA PRO A 568 -19.13 -4.13 32.80
C PRO A 568 -18.53 -4.02 34.21
N GLY A 569 -17.51 -3.17 34.37
CA GLY A 569 -16.79 -3.00 35.63
C GLY A 569 -15.82 -4.14 35.98
N GLU A 570 -15.65 -5.16 35.14
CA GLU A 570 -14.59 -6.15 35.26
C GLU A 570 -13.22 -5.50 35.05
N VAL A 571 -12.22 -5.98 35.79
CA VAL A 571 -10.84 -5.51 35.62
C VAL A 571 -10.23 -6.19 34.40
N VAL A 572 -9.77 -5.36 33.47
CA VAL A 572 -9.01 -5.73 32.28
C VAL A 572 -7.54 -5.41 32.53
N THR A 573 -6.67 -6.35 32.24
CA THR A 573 -5.24 -6.08 32.06
C THR A 573 -5.04 -5.63 30.62
N VAL A 574 -4.59 -4.39 30.44
CA VAL A 574 -4.22 -3.83 29.14
C VAL A 574 -2.71 -3.91 29.03
N THR A 575 -2.20 -4.59 28.01
CA THR A 575 -0.76 -4.72 27.74
C THR A 575 -0.43 -3.94 26.47
N ALA A 576 0.56 -3.07 26.54
CA ALA A 576 1.10 -2.34 25.40
C ALA A 576 2.48 -2.90 25.03
N LEU A 577 2.76 -3.06 23.74
CA LEU A 577 3.98 -3.61 23.17
C LEU A 577 4.54 -2.72 22.06
N PHE A 578 5.84 -2.49 22.03
CA PHE A 578 6.49 -1.65 21.01
C PHE A 578 7.95 -2.09 20.83
N GLU A 579 8.57 -1.73 19.72
CA GLU A 579 9.90 -2.19 19.33
C GLU A 579 10.70 -1.08 18.65
N ASN A 580 12.00 -1.32 18.45
CA ASN A 580 12.86 -0.49 17.62
C ASN A 580 13.08 -1.21 16.29
N SER A 581 12.40 -0.78 15.21
CA SER A 581 12.58 -1.28 13.84
C SER A 581 13.69 -0.55 13.07
N GLY A 582 14.34 0.44 13.68
CA GLY A 582 15.42 1.17 13.03
C GLY A 582 16.72 0.38 13.03
N THR A 583 17.77 1.00 12.52
CA THR A 583 19.07 0.38 12.31
C THR A 583 20.10 0.68 13.41
N ALA A 584 19.73 1.53 14.38
CA ALA A 584 20.58 1.91 15.51
C ALA A 584 19.85 1.87 16.85
N ASP A 585 20.63 1.74 17.93
CA ASP A 585 20.14 1.88 19.31
C ASP A 585 19.53 3.26 19.55
N THR A 586 18.53 3.34 20.43
CA THR A 586 18.02 4.66 20.85
C THR A 586 19.08 5.47 21.59
N ASP A 587 19.24 6.73 21.18
CA ASP A 587 20.17 7.69 21.79
C ASP A 587 19.68 8.23 23.15
N HIS A 588 18.40 8.01 23.45
CA HIS A 588 17.75 8.36 24.71
C HIS A 588 16.75 7.27 25.17
N GLU A 589 16.32 7.34 26.43
CA GLU A 589 15.21 6.56 26.97
C GLU A 589 13.89 6.91 26.24
N THR A 590 13.12 5.91 25.83
CA THR A 590 11.84 6.06 25.12
C THR A 590 10.69 6.14 26.13
N GLU A 591 9.92 7.23 26.11
CA GLU A 591 8.72 7.38 26.93
C GLU A 591 7.49 6.85 26.18
N ALA A 592 6.80 5.86 26.75
CA ALA A 592 5.54 5.32 26.23
C ALA A 592 4.37 5.72 27.13
N LYS A 593 3.28 6.20 26.53
CA LYS A 593 2.05 6.63 27.23
C LYS A 593 0.83 5.91 26.70
N LEU A 594 0.02 5.38 27.60
CA LEU A 594 -1.23 4.72 27.27
C LEU A 594 -2.42 5.53 27.77
N TYR A 595 -3.33 5.85 26.86
CA TYR A 595 -4.56 6.60 27.10
C TYR A 595 -5.79 5.73 26.91
N VAL A 596 -6.87 6.07 27.61
CA VAL A 596 -8.22 5.57 27.33
C VAL A 596 -9.19 6.74 27.25
N ASN A 597 -9.93 6.85 26.14
CA ASN A 597 -10.84 7.96 25.87
C ASN A 597 -10.19 9.35 26.10
N GLY A 598 -8.91 9.48 25.73
CA GLY A 598 -8.09 10.70 25.91
C GLY A 598 -7.56 10.94 27.33
N GLN A 599 -7.81 10.04 28.29
CA GLN A 599 -7.26 10.13 29.64
C GLN A 599 -6.06 9.21 29.80
N LEU A 600 -4.92 9.76 30.23
CA LEU A 600 -3.70 8.98 30.54
C LEU A 600 -3.97 8.00 31.68
N ILE A 601 -3.67 6.72 31.46
CA ILE A 601 -3.82 5.64 32.46
C ILE A 601 -2.49 4.99 32.85
N ALA A 602 -1.49 5.01 31.98
CA ALA A 602 -0.15 4.50 32.28
C ALA A 602 0.93 5.27 31.53
N SER A 603 2.13 5.29 32.12
CA SER A 603 3.36 5.84 31.55
C SER A 603 4.46 4.85 31.85
N TYR A 604 5.29 4.56 30.86
CA TYR A 604 6.43 3.66 30.94
C TYR A 604 7.64 4.33 30.30
N GLU A 605 8.83 4.05 30.82
CA GLU A 605 10.10 4.59 30.33
C GLU A 605 10.97 3.38 30.04
N ALA A 606 11.15 3.10 28.75
CA ALA A 606 12.06 2.06 28.29
C ALA A 606 13.50 2.58 28.39
N GLY A 607 14.43 1.65 28.63
CA GLY A 607 15.86 1.98 28.53
C GLY A 607 16.26 2.21 27.07
N THR A 608 17.58 2.13 26.81
CA THR A 608 18.08 2.03 25.43
C THR A 608 17.48 0.78 24.77
N MET A 609 16.82 0.97 23.62
CA MET A 609 16.25 -0.10 22.83
C MET A 609 17.16 -0.43 21.66
N GLU A 610 17.58 -1.69 21.58
CA GLU A 610 18.36 -2.22 20.45
C GLU A 610 17.41 -2.53 19.27
N PRO A 611 17.82 -2.32 18.01
CA PRO A 611 17.12 -2.78 16.81
C PRO A 611 16.68 -4.25 16.89
N VAL A 612 15.47 -4.55 16.44
CA VAL A 612 15.00 -5.93 16.24
C VAL A 612 15.55 -6.52 14.92
N ASP A 613 15.24 -7.79 14.64
CA ASP A 613 15.52 -8.39 13.33
C ASP A 613 14.88 -7.50 12.24
N PRO A 614 15.52 -7.27 11.08
CA PRO A 614 16.72 -7.98 10.60
C PRO A 614 18.06 -7.32 11.00
N THR A 615 18.07 -6.08 11.49
CA THR A 615 19.33 -5.34 11.76
C THR A 615 20.02 -5.76 13.05
N GLY A 616 19.24 -6.05 14.09
CA GLY A 616 19.77 -6.36 15.41
C GLY A 616 19.11 -7.59 16.03
N SER A 617 19.58 -7.96 17.21
CA SER A 617 19.01 -9.06 18.00
C SER A 617 18.14 -8.56 19.16
N GLY A 618 17.61 -7.35 19.04
CA GLY A 618 16.76 -6.69 20.02
C GLY A 618 15.45 -7.44 20.25
N SER A 619 14.64 -6.93 21.17
CA SER A 619 13.33 -7.48 21.46
C SER A 619 12.33 -6.36 21.72
N PHE A 620 11.04 -6.64 21.49
CA PHE A 620 9.99 -5.72 21.88
C PHE A 620 9.97 -5.44 23.39
N GLU A 621 9.65 -4.21 23.74
CA GLU A 621 9.33 -3.75 25.08
C GLU A 621 7.84 -3.95 25.38
N SER A 622 7.49 -4.12 26.65
CA SER A 622 6.08 -4.21 27.04
C SER A 622 5.81 -3.74 28.46
N PHE A 623 4.60 -3.18 28.67
CA PHE A 623 4.10 -2.83 29.99
C PHE A 623 2.60 -3.06 30.10
N SER A 624 2.10 -3.29 31.32
CA SER A 624 0.69 -3.57 31.55
C SER A 624 0.09 -2.68 32.66
N VAL A 625 -1.19 -2.38 32.53
CA VAL A 625 -1.99 -1.64 33.52
C VAL A 625 -3.35 -2.29 33.71
N GLU A 626 -3.86 -2.25 34.94
CA GLU A 626 -5.24 -2.65 35.26
C GLU A 626 -6.19 -1.48 34.99
N TRP A 627 -7.26 -1.74 34.24
CA TRP A 627 -8.31 -0.78 33.93
C TRP A 627 -9.70 -1.43 34.00
N SER A 628 -10.74 -0.66 34.30
CA SER A 628 -12.12 -1.11 34.18
C SER A 628 -13.02 0.00 33.67
N GLY A 629 -14.03 -0.37 32.88
CA GLY A 629 -14.93 0.57 32.22
C GLY A 629 -16.41 0.19 32.33
N PRO A 630 -17.31 1.17 32.13
CA PRO A 630 -18.75 0.92 31.96
C PRO A 630 -19.05 0.23 30.62
N LEU A 631 -20.33 0.00 30.33
CA LEU A 631 -20.79 -0.41 29.00
C LEU A 631 -20.44 0.64 27.95
N GLY A 632 -20.06 0.19 26.75
CA GLY A 632 -19.78 1.05 25.60
C GLY A 632 -18.45 0.73 24.92
N GLU A 633 -18.11 1.54 23.91
CA GLU A 633 -16.82 1.48 23.23
C GLU A 633 -15.81 2.38 23.95
N HIS A 634 -14.61 1.85 24.12
CA HIS A 634 -13.49 2.52 24.76
C HIS A 634 -12.29 2.53 23.83
N VAL A 635 -11.81 3.73 23.50
CA VAL A 635 -10.69 3.92 22.58
C VAL A 635 -9.41 3.97 23.41
N PHE A 636 -8.50 3.05 23.14
CA PHE A 636 -7.16 3.00 23.72
C PHE A 636 -6.15 3.51 22.71
N GLU A 637 -5.21 4.32 23.18
CA GLU A 637 -4.16 4.94 22.34
C GLU A 637 -2.82 4.78 23.04
N LEU A 638 -1.88 4.11 22.37
CA LEU A 638 -0.47 4.09 22.73
C LEU A 638 0.22 5.22 21.95
N VAL A 639 0.99 6.05 22.64
CA VAL A 639 1.84 7.08 22.05
C VAL A 639 3.26 6.88 22.57
N LEU A 640 4.20 6.76 21.65
CA LEU A 640 5.64 6.62 21.88
C LEU A 640 6.31 7.98 21.67
N ASP A 641 7.41 8.18 22.38
CA ASP A 641 8.23 9.40 22.40
C ASP A 641 7.47 10.74 22.16
N PRO A 642 6.43 11.06 22.96
CA PRO A 642 5.55 12.21 22.71
C PRO A 642 6.23 13.58 22.82
N TYR A 643 7.51 13.62 23.20
CA TYR A 643 8.31 14.83 23.31
C TYR A 643 9.48 14.86 22.33
N SER A 644 9.61 13.87 21.44
CA SER A 644 10.68 13.77 20.45
C SER A 644 12.07 13.82 21.10
N ASN A 645 12.27 13.05 22.16
CA ASN A 645 13.55 12.94 22.87
C ASN A 645 14.51 11.97 22.18
N VAL A 646 13.99 10.99 21.46
CA VAL A 646 14.76 9.99 20.71
C VAL A 646 14.92 10.49 19.28
N SER A 647 16.14 10.42 18.74
CA SER A 647 16.38 10.65 17.31
C SER A 647 15.87 9.46 16.51
N GLN A 648 14.96 9.67 15.57
CA GLN A 648 14.30 8.59 14.81
C GLN A 648 14.23 8.89 13.31
N SER A 649 14.24 7.85 12.47
CA SER A 649 13.97 8.00 11.04
C SER A 649 12.51 8.35 10.78
N ARG A 650 11.61 7.76 11.58
CA ARG A 650 10.16 7.98 11.49
C ARG A 650 9.53 8.42 12.81
N ARG A 651 8.40 9.10 12.67
CA ARG A 651 7.55 9.56 13.78
C ARG A 651 6.05 9.47 13.47
N ASP A 652 5.70 9.22 12.21
CA ASP A 652 4.32 8.99 11.76
C ASP A 652 3.75 7.68 12.30
N ASN A 653 4.63 6.75 12.69
CA ASN A 653 4.34 5.44 13.25
C ASN A 653 4.47 5.40 14.79
N ASP A 654 4.71 6.52 15.50
CA ASP A 654 4.88 6.54 16.97
C ASP A 654 3.58 6.28 17.76
N ALA A 655 2.44 6.02 17.12
CA ALA A 655 1.16 5.87 17.80
C ALA A 655 0.28 4.77 17.20
N GLN A 656 -0.46 4.09 18.09
CA GLN A 656 -1.47 3.10 17.69
C GLN A 656 -2.76 3.30 18.49
N ILE A 657 -3.89 3.18 17.80
CA ILE A 657 -5.23 3.18 18.40
C ILE A 657 -5.85 1.79 18.29
N THR A 658 -6.53 1.33 19.34
CA THR A 658 -7.42 0.16 19.30
C THR A 658 -8.69 0.44 20.09
N THR A 659 -9.75 -0.34 19.86
CA THR A 659 -11.04 -0.17 20.55
C THR A 659 -11.43 -1.43 21.30
N LEU A 660 -11.87 -1.25 22.56
CA LEU A 660 -12.47 -2.30 23.38
C LEU A 660 -13.96 -2.00 23.56
N ALA A 661 -14.82 -2.92 23.10
CA ALA A 661 -16.27 -2.83 23.30
C ALA A 661 -16.69 -3.65 24.52
N ILE A 662 -17.28 -2.99 25.52
CA ILE A 662 -17.87 -3.61 26.69
C ILE A 662 -19.38 -3.72 26.48
N VAL A 663 -19.85 -4.94 26.29
CA VAL A 663 -21.26 -5.27 26.08
C VAL A 663 -21.83 -6.03 27.26
N ALA A 664 -23.14 -5.89 27.49
CA ALA A 664 -23.81 -6.59 28.56
C ALA A 664 -23.75 -8.12 28.31
N PRO A 665 -23.57 -8.95 29.36
CA PRO A 665 -23.56 -10.41 29.20
C PRO A 665 -24.85 -10.91 28.54
N TYR A 666 -25.99 -10.39 28.98
CA TYR A 666 -27.31 -10.72 28.46
C TYR A 666 -28.06 -9.44 28.12
N ASN A 667 -28.61 -9.37 26.91
CA ASN A 667 -29.52 -8.32 26.51
C ASN A 667 -30.37 -8.81 25.32
N ALA A 668 -31.54 -8.23 25.12
CA ALA A 668 -32.41 -8.54 24.00
C ALA A 668 -33.15 -7.28 23.52
N THR A 669 -33.66 -7.32 22.30
CA THR A 669 -34.45 -6.22 21.75
C THR A 669 -35.63 -6.77 20.95
N PHE A 670 -36.80 -6.18 21.13
CA PHE A 670 -37.95 -6.47 20.28
C PHE A 670 -37.87 -5.65 18.99
N GLU A 671 -38.01 -6.29 17.84
CA GLU A 671 -38.16 -5.64 16.54
C GLU A 671 -39.67 -5.62 16.19
N ILE A 672 -40.44 -4.74 16.85
CA ILE A 672 -41.90 -4.61 16.61
C ILE A 672 -42.17 -3.63 15.47
N PRO A 673 -43.01 -3.99 14.48
CA PRO A 673 -43.46 -3.05 13.47
C PRO A 673 -44.26 -1.90 14.09
N THR A 674 -44.01 -0.67 13.63
CA THR A 674 -44.82 0.51 13.99
C THR A 674 -46.23 0.49 13.37
N GLU A 675 -46.47 -0.43 12.43
CA GLU A 675 -47.81 -0.72 11.93
C GLU A 675 -48.49 -1.78 12.80
N PRO A 676 -49.66 -1.48 13.39
CA PRO A 676 -50.40 -2.42 14.19
C PRO A 676 -50.95 -3.55 13.35
N ILE A 677 -51.09 -4.69 14.01
CA ILE A 677 -51.67 -5.86 13.39
C ILE A 677 -53.17 -5.67 13.32
N ARG A 678 -53.69 -5.70 12.09
CA ARG A 678 -55.11 -5.51 11.80
C ARG A 678 -55.84 -6.84 11.81
N VAL A 679 -56.88 -6.95 12.64
CA VAL A 679 -57.69 -8.17 12.75
C VAL A 679 -59.12 -7.89 12.28
N THR A 680 -59.61 -8.64 11.31
CA THR A 680 -61.01 -8.51 10.82
C THR A 680 -61.99 -8.96 11.91
N PRO A 681 -63.08 -8.21 12.19
CA PRO A 681 -64.11 -8.64 13.13
C PRO A 681 -64.62 -10.06 12.86
N GLY A 682 -64.59 -10.91 13.88
CA GLY A 682 -64.99 -12.32 13.80
C GLY A 682 -63.93 -13.27 13.23
N GLU A 683 -62.75 -12.76 12.86
CA GLU A 683 -61.61 -13.55 12.40
C GLU A 683 -60.45 -13.52 13.43
N SER A 684 -59.34 -14.17 13.07
CA SER A 684 -58.10 -14.15 13.85
C SER A 684 -56.91 -13.90 12.94
N THR A 685 -55.84 -13.33 13.49
CA THR A 685 -54.60 -13.05 12.74
C THR A 685 -53.40 -13.49 13.58
N LEU A 686 -52.35 -13.96 12.90
CA LEU A 686 -51.10 -14.36 13.55
C LEU A 686 -50.17 -13.16 13.66
N ALA A 687 -49.70 -12.88 14.87
CA ALA A 687 -48.63 -11.94 15.14
C ALA A 687 -47.32 -12.68 15.37
N THR A 688 -46.25 -12.22 14.73
CA THR A 688 -44.90 -12.77 14.86
C THR A 688 -43.89 -11.65 15.14
N PRO A 689 -43.89 -11.06 16.36
CA PRO A 689 -42.88 -10.08 16.71
C PRO A 689 -41.51 -10.78 16.75
N ASN A 690 -40.46 -10.09 16.33
CA ASN A 690 -39.10 -10.60 16.41
C ASN A 690 -38.46 -10.16 17.73
N VAL A 691 -37.68 -11.05 18.33
CA VAL A 691 -36.84 -10.80 19.50
C VAL A 691 -35.42 -11.17 19.13
N ARG A 692 -34.49 -10.21 19.14
CA ARG A 692 -33.07 -10.44 18.87
C ARG A 692 -32.27 -10.39 20.15
N SER A 693 -31.38 -11.37 20.36
CA SER A 693 -30.36 -11.26 21.43
C SER A 693 -29.30 -10.23 21.03
N THR A 694 -29.06 -9.26 21.90
CA THR A 694 -28.03 -8.20 21.76
C THR A 694 -26.98 -8.27 22.85
N GLY A 695 -27.05 -9.27 23.74
CA GLY A 695 -26.02 -9.56 24.72
C GLY A 695 -24.87 -10.39 24.15
N ARG A 696 -23.75 -10.41 24.88
CA ARG A 696 -22.55 -11.17 24.54
C ARG A 696 -22.75 -12.70 24.62
N LEU A 697 -23.62 -13.15 25.53
CA LEU A 697 -23.88 -14.55 25.82
C LEU A 697 -25.28 -14.96 25.36
N ALA A 698 -25.41 -16.22 24.96
CA ALA A 698 -26.70 -16.84 24.72
C ALA A 698 -27.45 -17.00 26.04
N GLY A 699 -28.75 -16.69 26.06
CA GLY A 699 -29.58 -16.73 27.25
C GLY A 699 -30.81 -17.61 27.08
N VAL A 700 -31.34 -18.11 28.20
CA VAL A 700 -32.64 -18.78 28.26
C VAL A 700 -33.66 -17.78 28.79
N TRP A 701 -34.70 -17.50 28.00
CA TRP A 701 -35.65 -16.42 28.24
C TRP A 701 -37.08 -16.93 28.33
N SER A 702 -37.90 -16.25 29.11
CA SER A 702 -39.34 -16.46 29.17
C SER A 702 -40.09 -15.19 28.80
N LEU A 703 -41.08 -15.32 27.91
CA LEU A 703 -41.95 -14.22 27.48
C LEU A 703 -43.29 -14.27 28.23
N ALA A 704 -43.56 -13.22 28.99
CA ALA A 704 -44.88 -12.92 29.53
C ALA A 704 -45.66 -12.02 28.54
N VAL A 705 -46.93 -12.33 28.33
CA VAL A 705 -47.84 -11.55 27.46
C VAL A 705 -49.03 -11.07 28.30
N ASP A 706 -49.18 -9.76 28.41
CA ASP A 706 -50.26 -9.07 29.10
C ASP A 706 -51.33 -8.59 28.11
N ASP A 707 -52.58 -8.92 28.38
CA ASP A 707 -53.75 -8.61 27.54
C ASP A 707 -54.69 -7.57 28.15
N ALA A 708 -54.33 -6.97 29.29
CA ALA A 708 -55.16 -5.98 29.98
C ALA A 708 -55.51 -4.74 29.13
N SER A 709 -54.72 -4.46 28.09
CA SER A 709 -54.89 -3.33 27.17
C SER A 709 -55.58 -3.71 25.85
N LEU A 710 -56.13 -4.93 25.75
CA LEU A 710 -56.98 -5.31 24.62
C LEU A 710 -58.37 -4.67 24.71
N PRO A 711 -59.03 -4.38 23.57
CA PRO A 711 -60.42 -3.94 23.56
C PRO A 711 -61.37 -5.00 24.14
N GLU A 712 -62.54 -4.56 24.63
CA GLU A 712 -63.51 -5.46 25.25
C GLU A 712 -63.90 -6.61 24.30
N GLY A 713 -63.78 -7.86 24.78
CA GLY A 713 -64.14 -9.06 24.02
C GLY A 713 -63.04 -9.60 23.09
N TRP A 714 -61.92 -8.90 22.93
CA TRP A 714 -60.73 -9.44 22.25
C TRP A 714 -60.00 -10.45 23.13
N SER A 715 -59.27 -11.37 22.51
CA SER A 715 -58.47 -12.38 23.22
C SER A 715 -57.27 -12.83 22.38
N TRP A 716 -56.32 -13.52 23.00
CA TRP A 716 -55.17 -14.09 22.29
C TRP A 716 -54.88 -15.53 22.75
N SER A 717 -54.09 -16.26 21.96
CA SER A 717 -53.59 -17.60 22.29
C SER A 717 -52.19 -17.82 21.74
N ASP A 718 -51.35 -18.51 22.51
CA ASP A 718 -50.01 -18.93 22.08
C ASP A 718 -50.08 -20.11 21.09
N GLU A 719 -49.40 -19.97 19.95
CA GLU A 719 -49.19 -21.03 18.95
C GLU A 719 -47.68 -21.27 18.69
N THR A 720 -46.81 -20.75 19.57
CA THR A 720 -45.36 -20.88 19.45
C THR A 720 -44.92 -22.33 19.63
N VAL A 721 -44.13 -22.83 18.67
CA VAL A 721 -43.56 -24.18 18.77
C VAL A 721 -42.56 -24.21 19.93
N GLY A 722 -42.85 -25.03 20.95
CA GLY A 722 -42.04 -25.10 22.18
C GLY A 722 -42.55 -24.22 23.33
N GLY A 723 -43.54 -23.36 23.08
CA GLY A 723 -44.10 -22.43 24.07
C GLY A 723 -43.29 -21.15 24.24
N LEU A 724 -43.68 -20.32 25.22
CA LEU A 724 -43.09 -19.00 25.51
C LEU A 724 -42.05 -19.00 26.64
N THR A 725 -41.83 -20.12 27.31
CA THR A 725 -40.97 -20.22 28.51
C THR A 725 -39.76 -21.09 28.25
N GLY A 726 -38.60 -20.74 28.82
CA GLY A 726 -37.40 -21.54 28.69
C GLY A 726 -36.85 -21.58 27.26
N VAL A 727 -36.98 -20.47 26.53
CA VAL A 727 -36.55 -20.34 25.14
C VAL A 727 -35.10 -19.91 25.09
N GLU A 728 -34.25 -20.75 24.51
CA GLU A 728 -32.85 -20.40 24.26
C GLU A 728 -32.74 -19.48 23.03
N ILE A 729 -32.19 -18.28 23.24
CA ILE A 729 -31.88 -17.33 22.17
C ILE A 729 -30.36 -17.21 22.11
N GLY A 730 -29.78 -17.71 21.02
CA GLY A 730 -28.35 -17.59 20.74
C GLY A 730 -27.89 -16.15 20.53
N VAL A 731 -26.58 -15.91 20.62
CA VAL A 731 -25.97 -14.59 20.38
C VAL A 731 -26.32 -14.11 18.96
N ASN A 732 -26.83 -12.89 18.86
CA ASN A 732 -27.28 -12.28 17.60
C ASN A 732 -28.29 -13.12 16.80
N THR A 733 -29.00 -14.06 17.44
CA THR A 733 -30.10 -14.80 16.80
C THR A 733 -31.44 -14.14 17.08
N VAL A 734 -32.40 -14.42 16.20
CA VAL A 734 -33.77 -13.93 16.31
C VAL A 734 -34.69 -15.08 16.67
N TRP A 735 -35.54 -14.86 17.67
CA TRP A 735 -36.67 -15.71 18.01
C TRP A 735 -37.99 -14.98 17.69
N SER A 736 -38.94 -15.69 17.07
CA SER A 736 -40.23 -15.11 16.65
C SER A 736 -41.38 -15.91 17.28
N PRO A 737 -41.93 -15.50 18.44
CA PRO A 737 -43.13 -16.11 19.01
C PRO A 737 -44.33 -15.98 18.07
N HIS A 738 -45.25 -16.93 18.15
CA HIS A 738 -46.45 -17.01 17.31
C HIS A 738 -47.68 -16.74 18.17
N LEU A 739 -48.14 -15.48 18.19
CA LEU A 739 -49.25 -15.03 19.02
C LEU A 739 -50.50 -14.87 18.15
N ARG A 740 -51.53 -15.71 18.34
CA ARG A 740 -52.79 -15.64 17.61
C ARG A 740 -53.75 -14.68 18.31
N VAL A 741 -54.16 -13.62 17.64
CA VAL A 741 -55.11 -12.63 18.17
C VAL A 741 -56.50 -12.86 17.56
N HIS A 742 -57.55 -12.84 18.39
CA HIS A 742 -58.94 -13.09 18.01
C HIS A 742 -59.80 -11.85 18.26
N ALA A 743 -60.47 -11.35 17.21
CA ALA A 743 -61.42 -10.25 17.33
C ALA A 743 -62.87 -10.79 17.39
N PRO A 744 -63.72 -10.27 18.29
CA PRO A 744 -65.12 -10.67 18.34
C PRO A 744 -65.89 -10.19 17.08
N VAL A 745 -67.03 -10.83 16.78
CA VAL A 745 -67.83 -10.54 15.57
C VAL A 745 -68.43 -9.13 15.60
N ASP A 746 -68.66 -8.60 16.80
CA ASP A 746 -69.14 -7.25 17.09
C ASP A 746 -68.01 -6.26 17.41
N ALA A 747 -66.75 -6.62 17.13
CA ALA A 747 -65.63 -5.68 17.25
C ALA A 747 -65.93 -4.41 16.46
N LEU A 748 -65.86 -3.27 17.14
CA LEU A 748 -66.13 -2.00 16.50
C LEU A 748 -64.96 -1.66 15.59
N GLY A 749 -65.27 -1.01 14.46
CA GLY A 749 -64.23 -0.46 13.60
C GLY A 749 -63.33 0.52 14.35
N SER A 750 -63.73 1.04 15.52
CA SER A 750 -62.91 1.92 16.36
C SER A 750 -62.01 1.22 17.38
N ASP A 751 -62.08 -0.10 17.51
CA ASP A 751 -61.32 -0.86 18.51
C ASP A 751 -59.82 -0.81 18.20
N ALA A 752 -59.03 -0.36 19.18
CA ALA A 752 -57.57 -0.32 19.15
C ALA A 752 -57.01 -0.60 20.55
N GLY A 753 -55.92 -1.34 20.62
CA GLY A 753 -55.26 -1.74 21.87
C GLY A 753 -53.87 -2.32 21.60
N TYR A 754 -53.30 -3.05 22.56
CA TYR A 754 -52.01 -3.72 22.39
C TYR A 754 -51.87 -4.92 23.33
N LEU A 755 -50.95 -5.83 22.98
CA LEU A 755 -50.41 -6.83 23.92
C LEU A 755 -49.13 -6.30 24.54
N GLY A 756 -49.03 -6.30 25.87
CA GLY A 756 -47.80 -6.01 26.59
C GLY A 756 -46.88 -7.22 26.56
N LEU A 757 -45.68 -7.09 26.02
CA LEU A 757 -44.68 -8.16 25.95
C LEU A 757 -43.57 -7.86 26.95
N THR A 758 -43.26 -8.80 27.84
CA THR A 758 -42.12 -8.70 28.76
C THR A 758 -41.30 -9.98 28.68
N LEU A 759 -40.08 -9.86 28.16
CA LEU A 759 -39.10 -10.93 28.08
C LEU A 759 -38.18 -10.85 29.31
N THR A 760 -38.05 -11.93 30.07
CA THR A 760 -37.19 -12.01 31.25
C THR A 760 -36.15 -13.11 31.09
N LEU A 761 -34.91 -12.87 31.50
CA LEU A 761 -33.87 -13.91 31.54
C LEU A 761 -34.20 -14.87 32.69
N ASP A 762 -34.24 -16.18 32.42
CA ASP A 762 -34.66 -17.17 33.43
C ASP A 762 -33.66 -17.30 34.59
N GLU A 763 -32.37 -17.08 34.33
CA GLU A 763 -31.32 -17.18 35.34
C GLU A 763 -31.20 -15.93 36.23
N ASP A 764 -31.62 -14.77 35.73
CA ASP A 764 -31.67 -13.51 36.50
C ASP A 764 -32.93 -12.67 36.18
N PRO A 765 -34.12 -13.18 36.55
CA PRO A 765 -35.40 -12.58 36.16
C PRO A 765 -35.70 -11.26 36.89
N GLU A 766 -34.95 -10.93 37.95
CA GLU A 766 -35.16 -9.70 38.71
C GLU A 766 -34.37 -8.51 38.13
N ASN A 767 -33.27 -8.76 37.42
CA ASN A 767 -32.39 -7.69 36.91
C ASN A 767 -32.34 -7.59 35.38
N VAL A 768 -32.66 -8.66 34.64
CA VAL A 768 -32.57 -8.67 33.17
C VAL A 768 -33.95 -8.92 32.56
N SER A 769 -34.58 -7.83 32.09
CA SER A 769 -35.84 -7.89 31.36
C SER A 769 -35.95 -6.80 30.30
N VAL A 770 -36.68 -7.09 29.23
CA VAL A 770 -36.95 -6.17 28.13
C VAL A 770 -38.44 -6.21 27.86
N SER A 771 -39.05 -5.05 27.61
CA SER A 771 -40.49 -4.98 27.33
C SER A 771 -40.79 -4.21 26.05
N ALA A 772 -41.91 -4.55 25.42
CA ALA A 772 -42.42 -3.85 24.24
C ALA A 772 -43.95 -3.97 24.16
N SER A 773 -44.60 -3.05 23.46
CA SER A 773 -46.03 -3.11 23.16
C SER A 773 -46.23 -3.57 21.73
N LEU A 774 -47.04 -4.62 21.53
CA LEU A 774 -47.44 -5.09 20.20
C LEU A 774 -48.81 -4.49 19.85
N PRO A 775 -48.88 -3.46 19.00
CA PRO A 775 -50.11 -2.71 18.78
C PRO A 775 -51.07 -3.47 17.85
N LEU A 776 -52.38 -3.35 18.14
CA LEU A 776 -53.47 -4.08 17.50
C LEU A 776 -54.64 -3.13 17.19
N GLU A 777 -55.30 -3.31 16.05
CA GLU A 777 -56.52 -2.57 15.73
C GLU A 777 -57.50 -3.42 14.90
N ALA A 778 -58.79 -3.09 14.96
CA ALA A 778 -59.78 -3.69 14.08
C ALA A 778 -59.49 -3.35 12.61
N ASN A 779 -59.48 -4.36 11.75
CA ASN A 779 -59.34 -4.18 10.31
C ASN A 779 -60.60 -3.51 9.76
N ARG A 780 -60.42 -2.39 9.05
CA ARG A 780 -61.50 -1.57 8.52
C ARG A 780 -61.27 -1.21 7.06
N THR A 781 -62.35 -1.03 6.32
CA THR A 781 -62.32 -0.61 4.91
C THR A 781 -62.58 0.89 4.71
N ARG A 782 -62.83 1.62 5.80
CA ARG A 782 -63.08 3.07 5.85
C ARG A 782 -62.73 3.62 7.24
N GLY A 783 -62.26 4.87 7.31
CA GLY A 783 -62.00 5.58 8.57
C GLY A 783 -60.53 6.00 8.74
N LEU A 784 -60.24 6.70 9.82
CA LEU A 784 -58.89 7.10 10.19
C LEU A 784 -58.23 6.04 11.07
N SER A 785 -56.91 6.02 11.06
CA SER A 785 -56.05 5.36 12.04
C SER A 785 -55.14 6.42 12.65
N LEU A 786 -55.18 6.58 13.97
CA LEU A 786 -54.41 7.60 14.70
C LEU A 786 -53.54 6.91 15.75
N ARG A 787 -52.21 7.08 15.65
CA ARG A 787 -51.23 6.29 16.42
C ARG A 787 -50.07 7.14 16.91
N GLY A 788 -49.46 6.76 18.02
CA GLY A 788 -48.20 7.32 18.50
C GLY A 788 -46.96 6.59 17.95
N PRO A 789 -45.77 6.93 18.48
CA PRO A 789 -44.47 6.40 18.03
C PRO A 789 -44.34 4.88 18.03
N ASP A 790 -44.89 4.22 19.04
CA ASP A 790 -44.84 2.77 19.25
C ASP A 790 -45.95 2.03 18.49
N GLY A 791 -46.71 2.74 17.64
CA GLY A 791 -47.85 2.21 16.89
C GLY A 791 -49.13 2.05 17.71
N THR A 792 -49.12 2.35 19.01
CA THR A 792 -50.31 2.28 19.88
C THR A 792 -51.17 3.55 19.79
N ALA A 793 -52.35 3.53 20.41
CA ALA A 793 -53.20 4.71 20.59
C ALA A 793 -52.79 5.58 21.80
N SER A 794 -51.48 5.69 22.07
CA SER A 794 -50.90 6.56 23.09
C SER A 794 -49.70 7.33 22.54
N SER A 795 -49.45 8.55 23.03
CA SER A 795 -48.23 9.30 22.74
C SER A 795 -47.84 10.20 23.92
N ILE A 796 -46.54 10.26 24.20
CA ILE A 796 -45.97 11.08 25.27
C ILE A 796 -45.11 12.15 24.63
N GLY A 797 -45.25 13.40 25.10
CA GLY A 797 -44.44 14.53 24.68
C GLY A 797 -43.72 15.18 25.85
N TYR A 798 -42.43 15.45 25.68
CA TYR A 798 -41.61 16.13 26.69
C TYR A 798 -41.33 17.58 26.27
N GLY A 799 -41.32 18.49 27.24
CA GLY A 799 -40.99 19.91 27.02
C GLY A 799 -40.18 20.50 28.17
N LEU A 800 -39.26 21.41 27.86
CA LEU A 800 -38.59 22.25 28.86
C LEU A 800 -39.59 23.26 29.45
N LEU A 801 -39.30 23.78 30.63
CA LEU A 801 -40.11 24.84 31.25
C LEU A 801 -40.18 26.08 30.33
N ASP A 802 -41.35 26.71 30.23
CA ASP A 802 -41.62 27.82 29.31
C ASP A 802 -41.45 27.49 27.81
N THR A 803 -41.41 26.20 27.44
CA THR A 803 -41.43 25.73 26.05
C THR A 803 -42.62 24.81 25.79
N ASP A 804 -42.83 24.40 24.54
CA ASP A 804 -43.88 23.44 24.20
C ASP A 804 -43.40 21.99 24.40
N ALA A 805 -44.17 21.20 25.14
CA ALA A 805 -44.04 19.75 25.12
C ALA A 805 -44.63 19.19 23.82
N GLN A 806 -43.90 18.31 23.14
CA GLN A 806 -44.25 17.86 21.79
C GLN A 806 -44.51 16.35 21.75
N ALA A 807 -45.77 15.95 21.55
CA ALA A 807 -46.17 14.55 21.43
C ALA A 807 -46.39 14.21 19.94
N TRP A 808 -45.69 13.19 19.43
CA TRP A 808 -45.74 12.80 18.02
C TRP A 808 -46.91 11.88 17.72
N MET A 809 -47.49 11.96 16.51
CA MET A 809 -48.49 11.03 16.04
C MET A 809 -48.45 10.83 14.52
N LEU A 810 -48.94 9.67 14.08
CA LEU A 810 -49.22 9.33 12.70
C LEU A 810 -50.73 9.23 12.49
N LEU A 811 -51.22 9.94 11.49
CA LEU A 811 -52.60 9.86 11.03
C LEU A 811 -52.64 9.23 9.64
N HIS A 812 -53.38 8.14 9.47
CA HIS A 812 -53.52 7.40 8.20
C HIS A 812 -54.99 7.29 7.80
N ASN A 813 -55.32 7.65 6.56
CA ASN A 813 -56.64 7.40 5.99
C ASN A 813 -56.73 5.98 5.43
N LEU A 814 -57.47 5.10 6.12
CA LEU A 814 -57.70 3.70 5.72
C LEU A 814 -58.83 3.53 4.70
N GLY A 815 -59.48 4.62 4.32
CA GLY A 815 -60.53 4.63 3.31
C GLY A 815 -60.01 4.66 1.89
N ASN A 816 -60.89 4.28 0.96
CA ASN A 816 -60.66 4.37 -0.49
C ASN A 816 -61.09 5.73 -1.09
N ALA A 817 -61.37 6.73 -0.26
CA ALA A 817 -61.77 8.07 -0.66
C ALA A 817 -61.08 9.13 0.20
N ALA A 818 -60.99 10.37 -0.31
CA ALA A 818 -60.41 11.48 0.43
C ALA A 818 -61.34 11.94 1.57
N GLU A 819 -60.78 12.10 2.76
CA GLU A 819 -61.44 12.64 3.94
C GLU A 819 -61.09 14.13 4.08
N ASN A 820 -62.02 15.00 3.66
CA ASN A 820 -61.82 16.46 3.57
C ASN A 820 -62.37 17.24 4.77
N GLN A 821 -62.97 16.55 5.75
CA GLN A 821 -63.61 17.16 6.92
C GLN A 821 -63.37 16.31 8.18
N ILE A 822 -62.11 16.27 8.64
CA ILE A 822 -61.76 15.60 9.90
C ILE A 822 -62.10 16.53 11.05
N THR A 823 -63.05 16.12 11.90
CA THR A 823 -63.39 16.87 13.12
C THR A 823 -62.42 16.50 14.22
N ILE A 824 -61.75 17.49 14.80
CA ILE A 824 -60.71 17.31 15.82
C ILE A 824 -61.22 17.87 17.14
N SER A 825 -61.08 17.13 18.23
CA SER A 825 -61.49 17.55 19.57
C SER A 825 -60.55 16.99 20.65
N TRP A 826 -60.38 17.74 21.74
CA TRP A 826 -59.61 17.35 22.91
C TRP A 826 -60.16 18.02 24.17
N ASP A 827 -59.82 17.48 25.34
CA ASP A 827 -60.23 18.04 26.64
C ASP A 827 -59.24 19.12 27.14
N SER A 828 -59.68 19.95 28.08
CA SER A 828 -58.80 20.92 28.74
C SER A 828 -57.92 20.24 29.79
N THR A 829 -56.65 20.64 29.89
CA THR A 829 -55.72 20.16 30.92
C THR A 829 -55.46 21.22 32.00
N ALA A 830 -54.75 20.83 33.07
CA ALA A 830 -54.32 21.75 34.11
C ALA A 830 -53.30 22.79 33.62
N TRP A 831 -52.52 22.47 32.57
CA TRP A 831 -51.58 23.40 31.93
C TRP A 831 -52.24 24.33 30.91
N GLY A 832 -53.51 24.08 30.56
CA GLY A 832 -54.32 24.94 29.71
C GLY A 832 -55.13 24.17 28.68
N SER A 833 -55.72 24.90 27.74
CA SER A 833 -56.54 24.33 26.65
C SER A 833 -55.99 24.64 25.26
N ASN A 834 -54.79 25.22 25.17
CA ASN A 834 -54.19 25.70 23.92
C ASN A 834 -53.36 24.63 23.20
N LEU A 835 -53.84 23.40 23.16
CA LEU A 835 -53.20 22.35 22.36
C LEU A 835 -53.31 22.70 20.88
N ARG A 836 -52.22 22.54 20.13
CA ARG A 836 -52.14 22.81 18.70
C ARG A 836 -51.44 21.67 17.98
N LEU A 837 -51.85 21.40 16.74
CA LEU A 837 -51.24 20.38 15.89
C LEU A 837 -50.32 21.07 14.88
N TYR A 838 -49.15 20.50 14.66
CA TYR A 838 -48.18 20.98 13.68
C TYR A 838 -47.73 19.83 12.79
N ASP A 839 -47.47 20.09 11.52
CA ASP A 839 -46.76 19.16 10.66
C ASP A 839 -45.25 19.12 10.98
N MET A 840 -44.51 18.27 10.27
CA MET A 840 -43.07 18.10 10.46
C MET A 840 -42.24 19.31 9.97
N ASP A 841 -42.81 20.20 9.16
CA ASP A 841 -42.19 21.46 8.74
C ASP A 841 -42.42 22.60 9.76
N GLY A 842 -43.17 22.31 10.83
CA GLY A 842 -43.47 23.25 11.91
C GLY A 842 -44.62 24.20 11.60
N ALA A 843 -45.44 23.94 10.58
CA ALA A 843 -46.63 24.72 10.28
C ALA A 843 -47.85 24.19 11.06
N GLU A 844 -48.61 25.11 11.67
CA GLU A 844 -49.82 24.77 12.43
C GLU A 844 -50.92 24.25 11.49
N GLN A 845 -51.55 23.12 11.88
CA GLN A 845 -52.57 22.41 11.12
C GLN A 845 -53.95 22.53 11.82
N PRO A 846 -54.69 23.64 11.61
CA PRO A 846 -55.98 23.87 12.26
C PRO A 846 -57.12 23.03 11.66
N ALA A 847 -56.91 22.46 10.47
CA ALA A 847 -57.82 21.54 9.80
C ALA A 847 -57.00 20.54 8.98
N ILE A 848 -57.40 19.27 8.97
CA ILE A 848 -56.68 18.20 8.30
C ILE A 848 -57.56 17.62 7.20
N SER A 849 -56.94 17.36 6.04
CA SER A 849 -57.53 16.59 4.94
C SER A 849 -56.54 15.55 4.45
N LEU A 850 -57.01 14.33 4.17
CA LEU A 850 -56.19 13.21 3.71
C LEU A 850 -56.83 12.54 2.49
N ALA A 851 -56.07 12.35 1.42
CA ALA A 851 -56.43 11.48 0.30
C ALA A 851 -56.56 10.01 0.75
N ALA A 852 -57.12 9.17 -0.12
CA ALA A 852 -57.21 7.73 0.14
C ALA A 852 -55.81 7.14 0.33
N ASP A 853 -55.61 6.35 1.39
CA ASP A 853 -54.34 5.74 1.78
C ASP A 853 -53.21 6.73 2.12
N GLU A 854 -53.52 8.03 2.28
CA GLU A 854 -52.52 9.03 2.66
C GLU A 854 -52.20 8.95 4.15
N MET A 855 -50.90 9.10 4.47
CA MET A 855 -50.37 9.21 5.82
C MET A 855 -49.84 10.63 6.07
N MET A 856 -50.12 11.18 7.24
CA MET A 856 -49.61 12.47 7.70
C MET A 856 -49.02 12.33 9.10
N MET A 857 -47.80 12.83 9.29
CA MET A 857 -47.14 12.91 10.59
C MET A 857 -47.41 14.28 11.21
N LEU A 858 -47.74 14.29 12.50
CA LEU A 858 -48.12 15.48 13.24
C LEU A 858 -47.44 15.48 14.61
N THR A 859 -47.26 16.68 15.17
CA THR A 859 -46.93 16.87 16.59
C THR A 859 -48.05 17.65 17.26
N ALA A 860 -48.60 17.11 18.35
CA ALA A 860 -49.42 17.88 19.27
C ALA A 860 -48.50 18.62 20.24
N ARG A 861 -48.72 19.92 20.39
CA ARG A 861 -47.90 20.79 21.23
C ARG A 861 -48.74 21.46 22.29
N LEU A 862 -48.26 21.42 23.52
CA LEU A 862 -48.86 22.09 24.67
C LEU A 862 -47.76 22.78 25.50
N GLY A 863 -47.91 24.06 25.79
CA GLY A 863 -46.95 24.82 26.58
C GLY A 863 -46.79 24.29 28.00
N VAL A 864 -45.56 24.07 28.44
CA VAL A 864 -45.20 23.68 29.80
C VAL A 864 -45.08 24.95 30.66
N PRO A 865 -45.84 25.07 31.77
CA PRO A 865 -45.78 26.25 32.63
C PRO A 865 -44.37 26.47 33.24
N SER A 866 -43.93 27.73 33.36
CA SER A 866 -42.66 28.10 34.03
C SER A 866 -42.52 27.56 35.46
N ASP A 867 -43.64 27.33 36.14
CA ASP A 867 -43.72 26.93 37.55
C ASP A 867 -44.06 25.45 37.74
N ALA A 868 -44.13 24.67 36.65
CA ALA A 868 -44.28 23.22 36.71
C ALA A 868 -43.05 22.57 37.37
N VAL A 869 -43.27 21.47 38.10
CA VAL A 869 -42.19 20.67 38.66
C VAL A 869 -41.70 19.68 37.59
N LEU A 870 -40.39 19.47 37.46
CA LEU A 870 -39.87 18.43 36.55
C LEU A 870 -40.46 17.05 36.94
N GLY A 871 -40.97 16.32 35.95
CA GLY A 871 -41.74 15.08 36.12
C GLY A 871 -43.23 15.28 36.37
N GLU A 872 -43.72 16.52 36.48
CA GLU A 872 -45.16 16.80 36.45
C GLU A 872 -45.70 16.54 35.04
N TYR A 873 -46.87 15.92 34.95
CA TYR A 873 -47.52 15.61 33.66
C TYR A 873 -49.02 15.93 33.66
N VAL A 874 -49.54 16.14 32.46
CA VAL A 874 -50.99 16.23 32.18
C VAL A 874 -51.34 15.33 31.00
N SER A 875 -52.57 14.82 30.98
CA SER A 875 -53.05 14.01 29.87
C SER A 875 -54.37 14.52 29.32
N THR A 876 -54.58 14.35 28.01
CA THR A 876 -55.85 14.64 27.33
C THR A 876 -56.08 13.63 26.20
N PRO A 877 -57.33 13.17 25.98
CA PRO A 877 -57.67 12.46 24.76
C PRO A 877 -57.68 13.44 23.59
N LEU A 878 -57.15 13.02 22.44
CA LEU A 878 -57.31 13.67 21.14
C LEU A 878 -58.18 12.78 20.26
N THR A 879 -59.39 13.22 19.96
CA THR A 879 -60.35 12.49 19.13
C THR A 879 -60.48 13.12 17.75
N MET A 880 -60.29 12.32 16.71
CA MET A 880 -60.50 12.68 15.32
C MET A 880 -61.62 11.84 14.70
N CYS A 881 -62.64 12.49 14.13
CA CYS A 881 -63.80 11.84 13.54
C CYS A 881 -63.95 12.17 12.05
N VAL A 882 -64.35 11.17 11.27
CA VAL A 882 -64.74 11.31 9.85
C VAL A 882 -66.18 10.89 9.65
N GLY A 883 -66.88 11.52 8.71
CA GLY A 883 -68.30 11.28 8.45
C GLY A 883 -69.24 12.10 9.35
N SER A 884 -70.52 11.73 9.36
CA SER A 884 -71.55 12.43 10.15
C SER A 884 -72.73 11.50 10.45
N GLY A 885 -73.35 11.62 11.62
CA GLY A 885 -74.56 10.86 11.98
C GLY A 885 -74.25 9.40 12.29
N GLU A 886 -75.02 8.45 11.76
CA GLU A 886 -74.80 7.01 11.99
C GLU A 886 -73.56 6.45 11.24
N GLU A 887 -72.95 7.26 10.37
CA GLU A 887 -71.75 6.94 9.58
C GLU A 887 -70.50 7.65 10.12
N GLU A 888 -70.57 8.24 11.31
CA GLU A 888 -69.44 8.89 11.98
C GLU A 888 -68.51 7.85 12.60
N ALA A 889 -67.23 7.88 12.23
CA ALA A 889 -66.19 7.00 12.74
C ALA A 889 -65.09 7.84 13.41
N CYS A 890 -64.93 7.66 14.72
CA CYS A 890 -63.97 8.39 15.54
C CYS A 890 -62.80 7.50 15.96
N GLN A 891 -61.60 8.09 16.05
CA GLN A 891 -60.42 7.52 16.70
C GLN A 891 -59.94 8.45 17.78
N THR A 892 -59.48 7.87 18.89
CA THR A 892 -58.96 8.62 20.03
C THR A 892 -57.53 8.18 20.32
N LEU A 893 -56.63 9.15 20.44
CA LEU A 893 -55.24 8.99 20.88
C LEU A 893 -55.10 9.59 22.27
N SER A 894 -54.55 8.85 23.22
CA SER A 894 -54.23 9.38 24.55
C SER A 894 -52.93 10.16 24.48
N LEU A 895 -52.97 11.47 24.74
CA LEU A 895 -51.78 12.31 24.79
C LEU A 895 -51.40 12.58 26.24
N THR A 896 -50.12 12.40 26.56
CA THR A 896 -49.52 12.82 27.83
C THR A 896 -48.40 13.81 27.56
N PHE A 897 -48.37 14.90 28.31
CA PHE A 897 -47.34 15.93 28.24
C PHE A 897 -46.62 16.02 29.57
N GLU A 898 -45.30 15.99 29.56
CA GLU A 898 -44.45 15.98 30.77
C GLU A 898 -43.40 17.09 30.74
N ALA A 899 -43.18 17.71 31.90
CA ALA A 899 -42.16 18.72 32.10
C ALA A 899 -40.81 18.04 32.33
N SER A 900 -39.84 18.25 31.43
CA SER A 900 -38.51 17.63 31.49
C SER A 900 -37.40 18.68 31.53
N GLY A 901 -36.25 18.35 32.12
CA GLY A 901 -35.05 19.17 32.11
C GLY A 901 -34.14 18.93 30.89
N VAL A 902 -34.41 17.86 30.14
CA VAL A 902 -33.69 17.47 28.91
C VAL A 902 -34.72 16.97 27.91
N VAL A 903 -34.65 17.46 26.66
CA VAL A 903 -35.54 17.06 25.56
C VAL A 903 -34.74 16.81 24.29
N ASN A 904 -35.21 15.89 23.46
CA ASN A 904 -34.70 15.67 22.11
C ASN A 904 -35.50 16.53 21.10
N GLU A 905 -34.81 17.20 20.18
CA GLU A 905 -35.37 18.01 19.11
C GLU A 905 -35.84 17.11 17.94
N GLY A 906 -36.87 16.30 18.20
CA GLY A 906 -37.66 15.64 17.15
C GLY A 906 -37.66 14.11 17.18
N HIS A 907 -38.74 13.55 16.61
CA HIS A 907 -38.91 12.11 16.40
C HIS A 907 -38.50 11.76 14.97
N GLN A 908 -37.54 10.84 14.79
CA GLN A 908 -37.08 10.38 13.49
C GLN A 908 -37.60 8.97 13.21
N ARG A 909 -38.34 8.78 12.11
CA ARG A 909 -38.65 7.43 11.61
C ARG A 909 -37.48 6.97 10.75
N SER A 910 -36.68 6.05 11.24
CA SER A 910 -35.49 5.55 10.53
C SER A 910 -35.60 4.06 10.21
N VAL A 911 -34.71 3.61 9.32
CA VAL A 911 -34.37 2.20 9.14
C VAL A 911 -33.02 2.01 9.86
N PRO A 912 -32.84 0.94 10.67
CA PRO A 912 -31.65 0.77 11.54
C PRO A 912 -30.27 0.87 10.86
N ALA A 913 -30.19 0.78 9.53
CA ALA A 913 -28.94 0.77 8.77
C ALA A 913 -28.40 2.17 8.37
N SER A 914 -29.00 3.27 8.84
CA SER A 914 -28.58 4.63 8.48
C SER A 914 -28.03 5.38 9.69
N GLY A 915 -26.92 6.11 9.52
CA GLY A 915 -26.35 6.96 10.57
C GLY A 915 -27.33 8.07 10.94
N LEU A 916 -27.84 8.04 12.17
CA LEU A 916 -28.82 9.00 12.68
C LEU A 916 -28.13 10.06 13.53
N GLN A 917 -28.62 11.29 13.43
CA GLN A 917 -28.15 12.42 14.24
C GLN A 917 -29.31 12.95 15.08
N TRP A 918 -29.14 13.00 16.40
CA TRP A 918 -30.12 13.56 17.34
C TRP A 918 -29.63 14.90 17.89
N GLY A 919 -30.55 15.86 18.04
CA GLY A 919 -30.28 17.14 18.69
C GLY A 919 -30.86 17.14 20.09
N ILE A 920 -30.04 17.35 21.12
CA ILE A 920 -30.50 17.33 22.52
C ILE A 920 -30.42 18.74 23.09
N ARG A 921 -31.48 19.16 23.77
CA ARG A 921 -31.58 20.44 24.44
C ARG A 921 -31.85 20.24 25.92
N ALA A 922 -31.06 20.88 26.76
CA ALA A 922 -31.17 20.76 28.22
C ALA A 922 -31.09 22.12 28.88
N ASP A 923 -31.82 22.28 29.99
CA ASP A 923 -31.66 23.42 30.89
C ASP A 923 -30.57 23.11 31.91
N MET A 924 -29.50 23.92 31.90
CA MET A 924 -28.39 23.75 32.84
C MET A 924 -28.84 24.06 34.28
N PRO A 925 -28.66 23.12 35.24
CA PRO A 925 -28.96 23.39 36.64
C PRO A 925 -28.07 24.53 37.16
N SER A 926 -28.68 25.52 37.81
CA SER A 926 -27.98 26.72 38.32
C SER A 926 -26.86 26.46 39.35
N ALA A 927 -26.72 25.22 39.83
CA ALA A 927 -25.75 24.81 40.86
C ALA A 927 -24.60 23.93 40.34
N THR A 928 -24.58 23.52 39.07
CA THR A 928 -23.56 22.63 38.51
C THR A 928 -23.04 23.12 37.16
N SER A 929 -21.77 22.82 36.85
CA SER A 929 -21.13 23.12 35.56
C SER A 929 -21.12 21.93 34.59
N GLN A 930 -21.65 20.78 35.00
CA GLN A 930 -21.74 19.56 34.22
C GLN A 930 -23.13 18.94 34.37
N LEU A 931 -23.63 18.37 33.28
CA LEU A 931 -24.87 17.61 33.17
C LEU A 931 -24.52 16.27 32.52
N SER A 932 -24.80 15.15 33.20
CA SER A 932 -24.71 13.82 32.59
C SER A 932 -26.11 13.30 32.31
N TRP A 933 -26.27 12.62 31.20
CA TRP A 933 -27.51 11.98 30.77
C TRP A 933 -27.15 10.64 30.10
N SER A 934 -28.05 9.68 30.13
CA SER A 934 -27.87 8.38 29.48
C SER A 934 -29.11 8.04 28.64
N LEU A 935 -28.89 7.50 27.44
CA LEU A 935 -29.97 6.93 26.63
C LEU A 935 -30.53 5.64 27.23
N SER A 936 -29.76 4.92 28.04
CA SER A 936 -30.20 3.68 28.70
C SER A 936 -31.16 3.94 29.86
N ASP A 937 -31.11 5.13 30.45
CA ASP A 937 -31.84 5.49 31.67
C ASP A 937 -33.08 6.38 31.37
N ALA A 938 -33.38 6.61 30.09
CA ALA A 938 -34.44 7.48 29.59
C ALA A 938 -35.74 6.74 29.25
#